data_AF-A0A7R7E5T7-F1
#
_entry.id   AF-A0A7R7E5T7-F1
#
_cell.length_a   1.000
_cell.length_b   1.000
_cell.length_c   1.000
_cell.angle_alpha   90.00
_cell.angle_beta   90.00
_cell.angle_gamma   90.00
#
_symmetry.space_group_name_H-M   'P 1'
#
loop_
_entity.id
_entity.type
_entity.pdbx_description
1 polymer ?
#
loop_
_entity_poly.entity_id
_entity_poly.type
_entity_poly.pdbx_seq_one_letter_code
_entity_poly.pdbx_strand_id
1 'polypeptide(L)'
;MFALWTGLLVAQTDELSLNPSISNIGIPPTEMKRDSYVVPSEPVEFQPGLWFQLVLLTDDFAGFHETGFSRPGPSSEKAQAELQQTIHKAADDVRNRPGFKLGFTLVVLCGFGRGQLVKFTRPINWLVEGISSYDLDVLGWRHDFNIAELLKFLLAEITAEHMGFPLLAINGLLARIGFAYDNRGHVVPHEAMPDGTERATLMVPTNAHLRLRTKHHARFDKHAVSDAAGNVLIVRRKDGGKRSPQNVQRIYVSHVDARALRYRGVWRSGRRTWWLETIPSAERSHLYPIFEMQMVWMERLAPILAQRLPNLPDILTWKLITPAWPVIRSEEISPPSVDDLKAAIRSSCDHNGYVITTEIGLPFFHGLSHRDNVSEVSLIEAFVTQVVTLAEEVKVGIAELLCEIVPSSEARQLHAFAPQDFRDHVRESVSQKVVKISQFDDAAIRLGLGWHGLPRPGGTVKGRDECTRVLNAITTAAEEMFCEYLRQFERRALIRRVIENHEASIIDKSRWERTSGAVLDLSANPEESRQEIYESILKANATGFASRVILEAALCECPVDAGFEVADFDLSNLMALAMMIHHLGGYSDAIRYEGMRPEIRISPAGEVQIDVSFFDAIVTPVGESFVSDRIDRSRRDYSELLHDPELVTEEQANNRTDERFVAAWQAEMGISLKDFRTALEALENRLFKTGQAWEILPRSELLRYLAEHVDSAEQFISSVELRPRDGWKNIPPPYTDQDRQPWRFRRRLSVVQRPILRLEPSAESDVLVAPGMIRDAFRVQLHNFYHGQYDLSSIATKEMRSWRDHIVAKEAAEFEERVVARLKELGWQAKRGAKFSHVLGRKLSEDPGDIDVLAWHSDGRVMLLECKDLQFAKTSSEIAKQLYKFRGKADEKGRPDLLGKHLKRMELAQGNAVAFQSHLKLRDVRMGGALVFAHTVPMSFAAERIGHTITLLTYDQLEIAFGVHSSP
;
A
#
# COMPACT_ATOMS: atom_id res chain seq x y z
N MET A 1 -19.72 38.56 -32.52
CA MET A 1 -18.38 37.96 -32.33
C MET A 1 -18.02 37.84 -30.85
N PHE A 2 -17.99 38.93 -30.08
CA PHE A 2 -17.75 38.89 -28.62
C PHE A 2 -18.64 37.89 -27.86
N ALA A 3 -19.97 37.91 -28.06
CA ALA A 3 -20.88 36.98 -27.37
C ALA A 3 -20.63 35.48 -27.69
N LEU A 4 -20.27 35.16 -28.94
CA LEU A 4 -19.91 33.78 -29.34
C LEU A 4 -18.60 33.36 -28.68
N TRP A 5 -17.62 34.26 -28.65
CA TRP A 5 -16.33 34.05 -28.02
C TRP A 5 -16.46 33.86 -26.50
N THR A 6 -17.26 34.70 -25.84
CA THR A 6 -17.62 34.54 -24.42
C THR A 6 -18.30 33.19 -24.18
N GLY A 7 -19.24 32.78 -25.04
CA GLY A 7 -19.91 31.47 -24.91
C GLY A 7 -18.95 30.28 -25.03
N LEU A 8 -18.01 30.32 -25.97
CA LEU A 8 -17.00 29.28 -26.13
C LEU A 8 -16.03 29.22 -24.94
N LEU A 9 -15.63 30.38 -24.41
CA LEU A 9 -14.78 30.44 -23.22
C LEU A 9 -15.50 29.91 -21.97
N VAL A 10 -16.78 30.26 -21.79
CA VAL A 10 -17.61 29.72 -20.70
C VAL A 10 -17.67 28.19 -20.81
N ALA A 11 -17.94 27.64 -22.00
CA ALA A 11 -17.96 26.20 -22.20
C ALA A 11 -16.60 25.53 -21.89
N GLN A 12 -15.49 26.16 -22.29
CA GLN A 12 -14.14 25.65 -22.02
C GLN A 12 -13.78 25.74 -20.53
N THR A 13 -14.21 26.82 -19.88
CA THR A 13 -14.08 27.04 -18.43
C THR A 13 -14.87 26.01 -17.64
N ASP A 14 -16.12 25.73 -18.06
CA ASP A 14 -16.96 24.71 -17.46
C ASP A 14 -16.33 23.32 -17.61
N GLU A 15 -15.78 22.99 -18.78
CA GLU A 15 -15.06 21.72 -18.99
C GLU A 15 -13.79 21.61 -18.15
N LEU A 16 -12.97 22.67 -18.08
CA LEU A 16 -11.79 22.70 -17.21
C LEU A 16 -12.17 22.62 -15.73
N SER A 17 -13.34 23.15 -15.34
CA SER A 17 -13.85 23.04 -13.97
C SER A 17 -14.25 21.60 -13.61
N LEU A 18 -14.51 20.74 -14.60
CA LEU A 18 -14.74 19.31 -14.38
C LEU A 18 -13.45 18.51 -14.26
N ASN A 19 -12.30 19.09 -14.63
CA ASN A 19 -11.00 18.45 -14.53
C ASN A 19 -10.65 18.24 -13.04
N PRO A 20 -10.45 16.99 -12.57
CA PRO A 20 -10.20 16.71 -11.16
C PRO A 20 -8.99 17.45 -10.57
N SER A 21 -7.95 17.72 -11.36
CA SER A 21 -6.77 18.45 -10.91
C SER A 21 -7.06 19.93 -10.61
N ILE A 22 -8.08 20.51 -11.24
CA ILE A 22 -8.50 21.91 -11.03
C ILE A 22 -9.66 21.97 -10.04
N SER A 23 -10.67 21.11 -10.19
CA SER A 23 -11.87 21.10 -9.34
C SER A 23 -11.55 20.89 -7.87
N ASN A 24 -10.56 20.06 -7.56
CA ASN A 24 -10.13 19.77 -6.19
C ASN A 24 -9.45 20.96 -5.49
N ILE A 25 -9.03 21.98 -6.25
CA ILE A 25 -8.39 23.18 -5.72
C ILE A 25 -9.42 24.31 -5.53
N GLY A 26 -10.65 24.14 -6.05
CA GLY A 26 -11.72 25.11 -5.83
C GLY A 26 -11.53 26.43 -6.57
N ILE A 27 -10.88 26.42 -7.73
CA ILE A 27 -10.65 27.62 -8.54
C ILE A 27 -11.75 27.75 -9.59
N PRO A 28 -12.68 28.72 -9.46
CA PRO A 28 -13.46 29.15 -10.60
C PRO A 28 -12.58 30.04 -11.49
N PRO A 29 -12.40 29.73 -12.79
CA PRO A 29 -11.81 30.69 -13.72
C PRO A 29 -12.66 31.98 -13.73
N THR A 30 -11.98 33.14 -13.75
CA THR A 30 -12.57 34.46 -13.50
C THR A 30 -13.28 35.06 -14.71
N GLU A 31 -14.02 36.15 -14.46
CA GLU A 31 -14.66 36.96 -15.50
C GLU A 31 -13.66 37.52 -16.52
N MET A 32 -13.99 37.37 -17.79
CA MET A 32 -13.21 37.87 -18.90
C MET A 32 -13.39 39.39 -19.07
N LYS A 33 -12.30 40.15 -18.90
CA LYS A 33 -12.31 41.60 -19.15
C LYS A 33 -12.49 41.88 -20.65
N ARG A 34 -13.28 42.92 -20.97
CA ARG A 34 -13.34 43.44 -22.36
C ARG A 34 -11.93 43.83 -22.79
N ASP A 35 -11.51 43.37 -23.97
CA ASP A 35 -10.20 43.64 -24.59
C ASP A 35 -8.95 42.97 -23.96
N SER A 36 -9.14 41.92 -23.16
CA SER A 36 -8.08 41.04 -22.63
C SER A 36 -8.26 39.60 -23.09
N TYR A 37 -7.15 38.91 -23.33
CA TYR A 37 -7.09 37.49 -23.72
C TYR A 37 -6.47 36.60 -22.64
N VAL A 38 -6.05 37.23 -21.53
CA VAL A 38 -5.45 36.59 -20.36
C VAL A 38 -6.51 36.56 -19.27
N VAL A 39 -6.95 35.37 -18.87
CA VAL A 39 -7.99 35.18 -17.86
C VAL A 39 -7.36 34.50 -16.64
N PRO A 40 -6.88 35.28 -15.65
CA PRO A 40 -6.21 34.73 -14.48
C PRO A 40 -7.18 34.43 -13.34
N SER A 41 -7.02 33.30 -12.69
CA SER A 41 -7.56 33.11 -11.36
C SER A 41 -6.83 33.98 -10.34
N GLU A 42 -7.48 34.22 -9.20
CA GLU A 42 -6.76 34.58 -7.99
C GLU A 42 -5.81 33.43 -7.59
N PRO A 43 -4.62 33.73 -7.04
CA PRO A 43 -3.75 32.71 -6.49
C PRO A 43 -4.38 32.13 -5.21
N VAL A 44 -4.39 30.81 -5.10
CA VAL A 44 -4.95 30.10 -3.94
C VAL A 44 -3.89 29.21 -3.30
N GLU A 45 -3.91 29.15 -1.98
CA GLU A 45 -3.16 28.17 -1.22
C GLU A 45 -3.90 26.84 -1.26
N PHE A 46 -3.36 25.85 -1.97
CA PHE A 46 -4.03 24.56 -2.14
C PHE A 46 -3.51 23.50 -1.17
N GLN A 47 -2.32 23.74 -0.59
CA GLN A 47 -1.73 23.02 0.55
C GLN A 47 -0.85 24.00 1.35
N PRO A 48 -0.56 23.75 2.64
CA PRO A 48 0.23 24.65 3.48
C PRO A 48 1.54 25.12 2.84
N GLY A 49 1.62 26.41 2.55
CA GLY A 49 2.76 27.10 1.92
C GLY A 49 2.88 26.95 0.41
N LEU A 50 1.99 26.19 -0.25
CA LEU A 50 1.98 25.94 -1.69
C LEU A 50 0.83 26.67 -2.37
N TRP A 51 1.20 27.56 -3.29
CA TRP A 51 0.28 28.46 -3.97
C TRP A 51 0.13 28.13 -5.45
N PHE A 52 -1.09 28.22 -5.96
CA PHE A 52 -1.39 27.91 -7.36
C PHE A 52 -2.23 29.01 -8.00
N GLN A 53 -1.86 29.39 -9.22
CA GLN A 53 -2.60 30.29 -10.07
C GLN A 53 -2.86 29.62 -11.43
N LEU A 54 -4.12 29.60 -11.85
CA LEU A 54 -4.50 29.18 -13.19
C LEU A 54 -4.64 30.40 -14.09
N VAL A 55 -4.02 30.39 -15.27
CA VAL A 55 -4.20 31.46 -16.26
C VAL A 55 -4.64 30.85 -17.58
N LEU A 56 -5.84 31.19 -18.05
CA LEU A 56 -6.29 30.78 -19.37
C LEU A 56 -5.83 31.82 -20.39
N LEU A 57 -5.12 31.38 -21.43
CA LEU A 57 -4.74 32.20 -22.56
C LEU A 57 -5.59 31.83 -23.76
N THR A 58 -6.47 32.74 -24.15
CA THR A 58 -7.45 32.52 -25.21
C THR A 58 -6.94 33.00 -26.57
N ASP A 59 -7.42 32.40 -27.66
CA ASP A 59 -7.13 32.89 -29.01
C ASP A 59 -7.98 34.14 -29.31
N ASP A 60 -7.31 35.21 -29.77
CA ASP A 60 -7.94 36.47 -30.20
C ASP A 60 -8.45 36.44 -31.64
N PHE A 61 -8.15 35.36 -32.38
CA PHE A 61 -8.42 35.18 -33.81
C PHE A 61 -7.84 36.28 -34.72
N ALA A 62 -6.95 37.13 -34.20
CA ALA A 62 -6.32 38.20 -34.96
C ALA A 62 -5.49 37.58 -36.10
N GLY A 63 -5.70 38.06 -37.33
CA GLY A 63 -5.01 37.53 -38.52
C GLY A 63 -5.30 36.06 -38.83
N PHE A 64 -6.37 35.45 -38.26
CA PHE A 64 -6.70 34.03 -38.53
C PHE A 64 -7.00 33.77 -40.00
N HIS A 65 -7.62 34.73 -40.71
CA HIS A 65 -7.89 34.62 -42.14
C HIS A 65 -6.61 34.59 -43.01
N GLU A 66 -5.49 35.10 -42.49
CA GLU A 66 -4.19 35.12 -43.20
C GLU A 66 -3.34 33.89 -42.85
N THR A 67 -3.32 33.50 -41.58
CA THR A 67 -2.44 32.44 -41.07
C THR A 67 -3.11 31.07 -41.01
N GLY A 68 -4.44 31.03 -40.84
CA GLY A 68 -5.20 29.82 -40.56
C GLY A 68 -4.55 28.98 -39.46
N PHE A 69 -4.36 27.68 -39.74
CA PHE A 69 -3.63 26.75 -38.88
C PHE A 69 -2.14 26.60 -39.23
N SER A 70 -1.67 27.29 -40.28
CA SER A 70 -0.32 27.09 -40.84
C SER A 70 0.79 27.75 -40.03
N ARG A 71 0.45 28.73 -39.19
CA ARG A 71 1.38 29.45 -38.32
C ARG A 71 0.72 29.72 -36.97
N PRO A 72 1.51 29.82 -35.89
CA PRO A 72 0.99 30.35 -34.64
C PRO A 72 0.36 31.73 -34.86
N GLY A 73 -0.70 32.03 -34.13
CA GLY A 73 -1.27 33.38 -34.12
C GLY A 73 -0.18 34.39 -33.71
N PRO A 74 -0.20 35.63 -34.24
CA PRO A 74 0.69 36.67 -33.75
C PRO A 74 0.36 36.90 -32.28
N SER A 75 1.24 36.46 -31.38
CA SER A 75 1.08 36.82 -29.96
C SER A 75 1.21 38.33 -29.88
N SER A 76 0.13 39.04 -29.57
CA SER A 76 0.22 40.50 -29.40
C SER A 76 1.20 40.79 -28.25
N GLU A 77 2.11 41.75 -28.46
CA GLU A 77 3.03 42.20 -27.39
C GLU A 77 2.25 42.60 -26.13
N LYS A 78 1.02 43.11 -26.33
CA LYS A 78 0.04 43.38 -25.27
C LYS A 78 -0.29 42.14 -24.44
N ALA A 79 -0.67 41.02 -25.07
CA ALA A 79 -1.02 39.79 -24.33
C ALA A 79 0.19 39.19 -23.59
N GLN A 80 1.41 39.29 -24.15
CA GLN A 80 2.62 38.85 -23.46
C GLN A 80 2.94 39.73 -22.24
N ALA A 81 2.86 41.06 -22.39
CA ALA A 81 3.06 42.00 -21.30
C ALA A 81 2.02 41.80 -20.18
N GLU A 82 0.75 41.61 -20.55
CA GLU A 82 -0.33 41.35 -19.60
C GLU A 82 -0.14 40.02 -18.87
N LEU A 83 0.22 38.95 -19.57
CA LEU A 83 0.54 37.65 -18.96
C LEU A 83 1.70 37.78 -17.97
N GLN A 84 2.78 38.45 -18.36
CA GLN A 84 3.95 38.64 -17.52
C GLN A 84 3.63 39.48 -16.27
N GLN A 85 2.81 40.53 -16.42
CA GLN A 85 2.36 41.37 -15.31
C GLN A 85 1.49 40.57 -14.34
N THR A 86 0.56 39.77 -14.85
CA THR A 86 -0.31 38.89 -14.06
C THR A 86 0.50 37.90 -13.22
N ILE A 87 1.51 37.25 -13.80
CA ILE A 87 2.38 36.29 -13.10
C ILE A 87 3.15 36.98 -11.97
N HIS A 88 3.81 38.13 -12.26
CA HIS A 88 4.59 38.84 -11.25
C HIS A 88 3.71 39.37 -10.12
N LYS A 89 2.55 39.94 -10.45
CA LYS A 89 1.61 40.44 -9.46
C LYS A 89 1.18 39.33 -8.50
N ALA A 90 0.79 38.17 -9.03
CA ALA A 90 0.38 37.04 -8.19
C ALA A 90 1.53 36.57 -7.27
N ALA A 91 2.75 36.50 -7.80
CA ALA A 91 3.91 36.13 -7.00
C ALA A 91 4.23 37.14 -5.89
N ASP A 92 4.20 38.44 -6.21
CA ASP A 92 4.52 39.51 -5.25
C ASP A 92 3.43 39.67 -4.18
N ASP A 93 2.16 39.48 -4.53
CA ASP A 93 1.01 39.52 -3.61
C ASP A 93 1.02 38.36 -2.60
N VAL A 94 1.72 37.27 -2.91
CA VAL A 94 1.75 36.03 -2.12
C VAL A 94 3.06 35.82 -1.37
N ARG A 95 4.22 36.19 -1.94
CA ARG A 95 5.55 35.86 -1.40
C ARG A 95 5.76 36.32 0.06
N ASN A 96 5.12 37.42 0.45
CA ASN A 96 5.25 37.98 1.80
C ASN A 96 4.25 37.39 2.81
N ARG A 97 3.39 36.45 2.39
CA ARG A 97 2.44 35.80 3.30
C ARG A 97 3.18 34.83 4.22
N PRO A 98 2.80 34.75 5.51
CA PRO A 98 3.38 33.77 6.44
C PRO A 98 3.26 32.35 5.89
N GLY A 99 4.32 31.56 6.03
CA GLY A 99 4.33 30.17 5.59
C GLY A 99 4.52 29.93 4.09
N PHE A 100 4.69 30.97 3.26
CA PHE A 100 4.98 30.79 1.82
C PHE A 100 6.25 29.98 1.58
N LYS A 101 6.14 28.88 0.83
CA LYS A 101 7.25 28.02 0.41
C LYS A 101 7.49 28.13 -1.09
N LEU A 102 6.43 27.93 -1.88
CA LEU A 102 6.51 27.86 -3.34
C LEU A 102 5.17 28.26 -3.97
N GLY A 103 5.23 29.00 -5.08
CA GLY A 103 4.07 29.26 -5.92
C GLY A 103 4.22 28.71 -7.33
N PHE A 104 3.10 28.58 -8.03
CA PHE A 104 3.06 28.05 -9.38
C PHE A 104 1.93 28.68 -10.21
N THR A 105 2.29 29.23 -11.38
CA THR A 105 1.32 29.61 -12.40
C THR A 105 1.29 28.59 -13.54
N LEU A 106 0.12 27.97 -13.77
CA LEU A 106 -0.12 27.16 -14.96
C LEU A 106 -0.86 27.98 -16.02
N VAL A 107 -0.20 28.21 -17.15
CA VAL A 107 -0.76 28.89 -18.31
C VAL A 107 -1.39 27.86 -19.24
N VAL A 108 -2.71 27.85 -19.32
CA VAL A 108 -3.47 26.94 -20.18
C VAL A 108 -3.75 27.63 -21.51
N LEU A 109 -3.16 27.08 -22.58
CA LEU A 109 -3.33 27.54 -23.95
C LEU A 109 -4.68 27.03 -24.48
N CYS A 110 -5.64 27.94 -24.57
CA CYS A 110 -7.03 27.70 -24.95
C CYS A 110 -7.27 28.07 -26.42
N GLY A 111 -6.53 27.42 -27.33
CA GLY A 111 -6.62 27.65 -28.78
C GLY A 111 -7.61 26.72 -29.49
N PHE A 112 -8.12 27.15 -30.65
CA PHE A 112 -9.03 26.38 -31.51
C PHE A 112 -8.29 25.63 -32.64
N GLY A 113 -7.10 25.11 -32.35
CA GLY A 113 -6.24 24.40 -33.32
C GLY A 113 -5.15 25.25 -33.97
N ARG A 114 -5.21 26.58 -33.83
CA ARG A 114 -4.09 27.48 -34.19
C ARG A 114 -3.04 27.47 -33.08
N GLY A 115 -1.76 27.39 -33.44
CA GLY A 115 -0.67 27.41 -32.47
C GLY A 115 -0.58 28.75 -31.71
N GLN A 116 -0.08 28.72 -30.48
CA GLN A 116 0.21 29.91 -29.68
C GLN A 116 1.65 29.83 -29.19
N LEU A 117 2.37 30.97 -29.22
CA LEU A 117 3.73 31.09 -28.71
C LEU A 117 3.74 32.11 -27.58
N VAL A 118 4.08 31.64 -26.38
CA VAL A 118 4.20 32.47 -25.17
C VAL A 118 5.64 32.49 -24.70
N LYS A 119 6.06 33.64 -24.18
CA LYS A 119 7.33 33.80 -23.49
C LYS A 119 7.04 34.46 -22.15
N PHE A 120 7.67 33.94 -21.10
CA PHE A 120 7.57 34.48 -19.76
C PHE A 120 8.85 34.23 -18.97
N THR A 121 9.13 35.08 -18.00
CA THR A 121 10.14 34.87 -16.97
C THR A 121 9.49 34.35 -15.69
N ARG A 122 10.26 33.59 -14.91
CA ARG A 122 9.84 32.97 -13.65
C ARG A 122 10.29 33.86 -12.48
N PRO A 123 9.38 34.32 -11.60
CA PRO A 123 9.76 35.00 -10.36
C PRO A 123 10.49 34.06 -9.39
N ILE A 124 11.23 34.60 -8.43
CA ILE A 124 11.91 33.81 -7.39
C ILE A 124 10.88 33.02 -6.58
N ASN A 125 11.16 31.73 -6.36
CA ASN A 125 10.28 30.76 -5.68
C ASN A 125 8.86 30.68 -6.29
N TRP A 126 8.74 30.96 -7.60
CA TRP A 126 7.49 30.87 -8.34
C TRP A 126 7.70 30.18 -9.69
N LEU A 127 7.18 28.97 -9.83
CA LEU A 127 7.24 28.22 -11.08
C LEU A 127 6.22 28.75 -12.08
N VAL A 128 6.53 28.64 -13.38
CA VAL A 128 5.61 28.98 -14.46
C VAL A 128 5.77 27.98 -15.58
N GLU A 129 4.66 27.39 -16.02
CA GLU A 129 4.63 26.44 -17.13
C GLU A 129 3.40 26.61 -18.03
N GLY A 130 3.57 26.26 -19.30
CA GLY A 130 2.50 26.28 -20.30
C GLY A 130 2.02 24.87 -20.67
N ILE A 131 0.71 24.70 -20.82
CA ILE A 131 0.09 23.44 -21.28
C ILE A 131 -1.09 23.73 -22.21
N SER A 132 -1.36 22.86 -23.18
CA SER A 132 -2.61 22.96 -23.95
C SER A 132 -3.80 22.53 -23.10
N SER A 133 -5.00 23.09 -23.36
CA SER A 133 -6.21 22.68 -22.61
C SER A 133 -6.52 21.19 -22.74
N TYR A 134 -6.24 20.60 -23.90
CA TYR A 134 -6.43 19.17 -24.13
C TYR A 134 -5.42 18.31 -23.36
N ASP A 135 -4.14 18.72 -23.30
CA ASP A 135 -3.14 17.98 -22.53
C ASP A 135 -3.39 18.09 -21.01
N LEU A 136 -3.94 19.21 -20.55
CA LEU A 136 -4.41 19.35 -19.17
C LEU A 136 -5.59 18.41 -18.88
N ASP A 137 -6.54 18.26 -19.81
CA ASP A 137 -7.61 17.25 -19.69
C ASP A 137 -7.01 15.83 -19.60
N VAL A 138 -6.06 15.49 -20.48
CA VAL A 138 -5.38 14.19 -20.46
C VAL A 138 -4.72 13.89 -19.11
N LEU A 139 -4.00 14.86 -18.54
CA LEU A 139 -3.35 14.71 -17.23
C LEU A 139 -4.34 14.68 -16.08
N GLY A 140 -5.31 15.58 -16.11
CA GLY A 140 -6.19 15.85 -14.99
C GLY A 140 -7.09 14.70 -14.58
N TRP A 141 -7.39 13.81 -15.53
CA TRP A 141 -8.19 12.60 -15.30
C TRP A 141 -7.36 11.39 -14.88
N ARG A 142 -6.03 11.48 -14.81
CA ARG A 142 -5.24 10.42 -14.20
C ARG A 142 -5.53 10.30 -12.70
N HIS A 143 -5.53 9.08 -12.17
CA HIS A 143 -5.82 8.84 -10.76
C HIS A 143 -4.63 9.13 -9.84
N ASP A 144 -3.43 9.16 -10.41
CA ASP A 144 -2.14 9.33 -9.75
C ASP A 144 -1.51 10.68 -10.07
N PHE A 145 -2.29 11.66 -10.55
CA PHE A 145 -1.79 12.98 -10.92
C PHE A 145 -2.69 14.09 -10.36
N ASN A 146 -2.05 15.13 -9.83
CA ASN A 146 -2.67 16.36 -9.38
C ASN A 146 -1.64 17.50 -9.49
N ILE A 147 -2.01 18.72 -9.10
CA ILE A 147 -1.08 19.87 -9.19
C ILE A 147 0.17 19.71 -8.29
N ALA A 148 0.07 19.03 -7.15
CA ALA A 148 1.27 18.74 -6.34
C ALA A 148 2.22 17.79 -7.08
N GLU A 149 1.71 16.77 -7.78
CA GLU A 149 2.55 15.88 -8.61
C GLU A 149 3.21 16.61 -9.78
N LEU A 150 2.52 17.58 -10.38
CA LEU A 150 3.12 18.46 -11.39
C LEU A 150 4.28 19.27 -10.81
N LEU A 151 4.11 19.86 -9.63
CA LEU A 151 5.19 20.59 -8.94
C LEU A 151 6.42 19.71 -8.67
N LYS A 152 6.21 18.49 -8.18
CA LYS A 152 7.30 17.52 -7.92
C LYS A 152 8.08 17.22 -9.20
N PHE A 153 7.37 16.95 -10.29
CA PHE A 153 8.00 16.73 -11.59
C PHE A 153 8.85 17.93 -12.04
N LEU A 154 8.31 19.16 -11.93
CA LEU A 154 9.03 20.36 -12.35
C LEU A 154 10.26 20.63 -11.49
N LEU A 155 10.18 20.39 -10.17
CA LEU A 155 11.34 20.52 -9.28
C LEU A 155 12.41 19.47 -9.57
N ALA A 156 12.01 18.23 -9.88
CA ALA A 156 12.93 17.18 -10.30
C ALA A 156 13.66 17.55 -11.61
N GLU A 157 12.92 18.10 -12.58
CA GLU A 157 13.49 18.57 -13.85
C GLU A 157 14.48 19.72 -13.65
N ILE A 158 14.14 20.73 -12.85
CA ILE A 158 15.03 21.84 -12.50
C ILE A 158 16.30 21.32 -11.80
N THR A 159 16.14 20.34 -10.90
CA THR A 159 17.27 19.71 -10.21
C THR A 159 18.20 18.99 -11.19
N ALA A 160 17.64 18.21 -12.12
CA ALA A 160 18.40 17.53 -13.15
C ALA A 160 19.14 18.53 -14.07
N GLU A 161 18.48 19.62 -14.48
CA GLU A 161 19.08 20.69 -15.28
C GLU A 161 20.27 21.34 -14.55
N HIS A 162 20.12 21.73 -13.27
CA HIS A 162 21.22 22.27 -12.47
C HIS A 162 22.37 21.28 -12.31
N MET A 163 22.07 19.99 -12.32
CA MET A 163 23.08 18.92 -12.28
C MET A 163 23.77 18.70 -13.64
N GLY A 164 23.30 19.33 -14.71
CA GLY A 164 23.86 19.25 -16.06
C GLY A 164 23.09 18.34 -17.02
N PHE A 165 21.86 17.95 -16.70
CA PHE A 165 21.03 17.06 -17.50
C PHE A 165 19.71 17.72 -17.94
N PRO A 166 19.75 18.82 -18.73
CA PRO A 166 18.54 19.50 -19.18
C PRO A 166 17.74 18.64 -20.16
N LEU A 167 16.41 18.66 -20.03
CA LEU A 167 15.49 18.05 -20.99
C LEU A 167 15.23 19.00 -22.17
N LEU A 168 15.33 18.49 -23.39
CA LEU A 168 14.91 19.20 -24.60
C LEU A 168 13.69 18.50 -25.21
N ALA A 169 12.55 19.20 -25.25
CA ALA A 169 11.29 18.65 -25.77
C ALA A 169 10.59 19.63 -26.71
N ILE A 170 10.18 19.13 -27.88
CA ILE A 170 9.45 19.92 -28.88
C ILE A 170 7.93 19.92 -28.60
N ASN A 171 7.41 18.84 -28.01
CA ASN A 171 5.96 18.61 -27.86
C ASN A 171 5.42 18.94 -26.46
N GLY A 172 5.97 19.98 -25.84
CA GLY A 172 5.44 20.62 -24.63
C GLY A 172 5.52 19.78 -23.35
N LEU A 173 4.82 20.24 -22.31
CA LEU A 173 4.87 19.69 -20.96
C LEU A 173 4.43 18.22 -20.87
N LEU A 174 3.38 17.81 -21.60
CA LEU A 174 2.88 16.44 -21.58
C LEU A 174 3.92 15.43 -22.08
N ALA A 175 4.75 15.79 -23.07
CA ALA A 175 5.79 14.92 -23.58
C ALA A 175 6.90 14.69 -22.54
N ARG A 176 7.28 15.75 -21.79
CA ARG A 176 8.27 15.65 -20.72
C ARG A 176 7.78 14.79 -19.55
N ILE A 177 6.52 15.00 -19.16
CA ILE A 177 5.86 14.17 -18.14
C ILE A 177 5.74 12.71 -18.61
N GLY A 178 5.32 12.49 -19.87
CA GLY A 178 5.24 11.15 -20.47
C GLY A 178 6.57 10.42 -20.47
N PHE A 179 7.65 11.13 -20.84
CA PHE A 179 9.02 10.61 -20.75
C PHE A 179 9.40 10.20 -19.32
N ALA A 180 9.10 11.04 -18.32
CA ALA A 180 9.37 10.69 -16.94
C ALA A 180 8.55 9.48 -16.46
N TYR A 181 7.26 9.39 -16.81
CA TYR A 181 6.43 8.21 -16.50
C TYR A 181 6.95 6.92 -17.13
N ASP A 182 7.41 6.99 -18.39
CA ASP A 182 8.00 5.83 -19.07
C ASP A 182 9.31 5.38 -18.40
N ASN A 183 9.99 6.31 -17.72
CA ASN A 183 11.16 6.06 -16.86
C ASN A 183 10.80 5.96 -15.37
N ARG A 184 9.59 5.49 -15.01
CA ARG A 184 9.16 5.26 -13.60
C ARG A 184 9.27 6.48 -12.67
N GLY A 185 9.06 7.68 -13.20
CA GLY A 185 9.17 8.95 -12.47
C GLY A 185 10.49 9.69 -12.70
N HIS A 186 11.52 9.02 -13.24
CA HIS A 186 12.81 9.65 -13.46
C HIS A 186 12.80 10.60 -14.64
N VAL A 187 13.24 11.84 -14.40
CA VAL A 187 13.50 12.83 -15.46
C VAL A 187 14.80 12.55 -16.23
N VAL A 188 15.63 11.63 -15.73
CA VAL A 188 16.87 11.16 -16.38
C VAL A 188 16.81 9.65 -16.59
N PRO A 189 17.11 9.12 -17.81
CA PRO A 189 17.09 7.69 -18.09
C PRO A 189 18.38 7.00 -17.64
N HIS A 190 18.57 6.86 -16.32
CA HIS A 190 19.83 6.44 -15.71
C HIS A 190 20.42 5.12 -16.23
N GLU A 191 19.58 4.11 -16.52
CA GLU A 191 20.01 2.82 -17.08
C GLU A 191 20.58 2.97 -18.49
N ALA A 192 20.02 3.84 -19.32
CA ALA A 192 20.42 4.04 -20.70
C ALA A 192 21.62 5.01 -20.85
N MET A 193 21.97 5.76 -19.79
CA MET A 193 23.08 6.71 -19.85
C MET A 193 24.44 5.98 -19.81
N PRO A 194 25.36 6.22 -20.76
CA PRO A 194 26.70 5.64 -20.73
C PRO A 194 27.54 6.13 -19.54
N ASP A 195 28.38 5.27 -18.99
CA ASP A 195 29.38 5.66 -17.97
C ASP A 195 30.32 6.75 -18.49
N GLY A 196 30.76 7.63 -17.59
CA GLY A 196 31.63 8.76 -17.95
C GLY A 196 30.92 9.94 -18.62
N THR A 197 29.60 9.86 -18.86
CA THR A 197 28.83 10.99 -19.42
C THR A 197 28.86 12.17 -18.46
N GLU A 198 29.48 13.27 -18.86
CA GLU A 198 29.44 14.53 -18.11
C GLU A 198 28.55 15.52 -18.84
N ARG A 199 27.53 16.03 -18.16
CA ARG A 199 26.63 17.10 -18.63
C ARG A 199 26.05 16.84 -20.04
N ALA A 200 24.94 16.11 -20.10
CA ALA A 200 24.30 15.75 -21.37
C ALA A 200 22.90 16.34 -21.48
N THR A 201 22.59 17.00 -22.61
CA THR A 201 21.21 17.36 -22.96
C THR A 201 20.44 16.11 -23.37
N LEU A 202 19.31 15.88 -22.70
CA LEU A 202 18.47 14.72 -22.90
C LEU A 202 17.35 15.06 -23.88
N MET A 203 17.37 14.42 -25.05
CA MET A 203 16.32 14.63 -26.06
C MET A 203 15.08 13.82 -25.70
N VAL A 204 13.95 14.50 -25.45
CA VAL A 204 12.67 13.85 -25.22
C VAL A 204 12.12 13.35 -26.56
N PRO A 205 11.73 12.06 -26.67
CA PRO A 205 11.12 11.54 -27.89
C PRO A 205 9.90 12.37 -28.29
N THR A 206 9.79 12.70 -29.59
CA THR A 206 8.67 13.52 -30.08
C THR A 206 7.31 12.88 -29.79
N ASN A 207 7.23 11.56 -29.74
CA ASN A 207 6.01 10.82 -29.42
C ASN A 207 5.82 10.49 -27.92
N ALA A 208 6.61 11.04 -26.99
CA ALA A 208 6.54 10.67 -25.57
C ALA A 208 5.16 10.92 -24.91
N HIS A 209 4.35 11.82 -25.45
CA HIS A 209 2.99 12.09 -24.98
C HIS A 209 1.95 11.06 -25.47
N LEU A 210 2.27 10.27 -26.51
CA LEU A 210 1.33 9.37 -27.19
C LEU A 210 0.71 8.37 -26.22
N ARG A 211 1.53 7.71 -25.41
CA ARG A 211 1.07 6.68 -24.46
C ARG A 211 0.05 7.24 -23.46
N LEU A 212 0.27 8.49 -22.99
CA LEU A 212 -0.65 9.16 -22.09
C LEU A 212 -1.99 9.45 -22.77
N ARG A 213 -1.98 9.98 -24.01
CA ARG A 213 -3.20 10.24 -24.78
C ARG A 213 -3.96 8.97 -25.13
N THR A 214 -3.27 7.91 -25.58
CA THR A 214 -3.90 6.62 -25.88
C THR A 214 -4.56 6.01 -24.64
N LYS A 215 -3.86 6.02 -23.49
CA LYS A 215 -4.43 5.55 -22.21
C LYS A 215 -5.65 6.40 -21.80
N HIS A 216 -5.57 7.72 -21.93
CA HIS A 216 -6.70 8.60 -21.64
C HIS A 216 -7.90 8.29 -22.54
N HIS A 217 -7.73 8.19 -23.86
CA HIS A 217 -8.82 7.87 -24.76
C HIS A 217 -9.47 6.51 -24.47
N ALA A 218 -8.66 5.46 -24.27
CA ALA A 218 -9.18 4.14 -23.96
C ALA A 218 -9.91 4.08 -22.59
N ARG A 219 -9.40 4.83 -21.60
CA ARG A 219 -9.94 4.83 -20.23
C ARG A 219 -11.19 5.67 -20.08
N PHE A 220 -11.26 6.85 -20.69
CA PHE A 220 -12.34 7.81 -20.42
C PHE A 220 -13.43 7.79 -21.45
N ASP A 221 -13.09 7.54 -22.73
CA ASP A 221 -14.04 7.38 -23.83
C ASP A 221 -15.24 8.35 -23.72
N LYS A 222 -14.93 9.65 -23.67
CA LYS A 222 -15.92 10.71 -23.47
C LYS A 222 -16.77 10.84 -24.73
N HIS A 223 -18.09 10.72 -24.61
CA HIS A 223 -19.00 10.95 -25.72
C HIS A 223 -20.43 11.26 -25.26
N ALA A 224 -21.26 11.67 -26.21
CA ALA A 224 -22.67 11.99 -25.99
C ALA A 224 -23.55 10.75 -26.15
N VAL A 225 -24.54 10.59 -25.26
CA VAL A 225 -25.51 9.49 -25.29
C VAL A 225 -26.90 10.06 -25.02
N SER A 226 -27.89 9.66 -25.82
CA SER A 226 -29.28 10.05 -25.62
C SER A 226 -29.97 9.11 -24.63
N ASP A 227 -30.71 9.67 -23.67
CA ASP A 227 -31.60 8.90 -22.81
C ASP A 227 -32.94 8.56 -23.49
N ALA A 228 -33.79 7.78 -22.81
CA ALA A 228 -35.09 7.38 -23.32
C ALA A 228 -36.03 8.56 -23.61
N ALA A 229 -35.81 9.72 -22.97
CA ALA A 229 -36.57 10.94 -23.22
C ALA A 229 -35.96 11.81 -24.35
N GLY A 230 -34.86 11.37 -24.96
CA GLY A 230 -34.16 12.09 -26.03
C GLY A 230 -33.18 13.15 -25.52
N ASN A 231 -32.97 13.27 -24.21
CA ASN A 231 -31.99 14.21 -23.66
C ASN A 231 -30.59 13.69 -23.93
N VAL A 232 -29.71 14.56 -24.43
CA VAL A 232 -28.32 14.22 -24.70
C VAL A 232 -27.48 14.48 -23.45
N LEU A 233 -26.85 13.42 -22.93
CA LEU A 233 -25.95 13.47 -21.78
C LEU A 233 -24.52 13.22 -22.22
N ILE A 234 -23.59 13.97 -21.65
CA ILE A 234 -22.15 13.70 -21.81
C ILE A 234 -21.75 12.70 -20.73
N VAL A 235 -21.32 11.53 -21.17
CA VAL A 235 -20.89 10.46 -20.28
C VAL A 235 -19.42 10.14 -20.52
N ARG A 236 -18.78 9.60 -19.49
CA ARG A 236 -17.41 9.11 -19.52
C ARG A 236 -17.40 7.73 -18.86
N ARG A 237 -16.55 6.84 -19.33
CA ARG A 237 -16.42 5.49 -18.74
C ARG A 237 -16.05 5.63 -17.25
N LYS A 238 -16.69 4.85 -16.37
CA LYS A 238 -16.51 4.95 -14.90
C LYS A 238 -15.04 4.83 -14.52
N ASP A 239 -14.37 3.84 -15.11
CA ASP A 239 -12.95 3.57 -14.91
C ASP A 239 -12.33 2.90 -16.15
N GLY A 240 -11.07 2.48 -16.05
CA GLY A 240 -10.33 1.85 -17.16
C GLY A 240 -10.63 0.37 -17.39
N GLY A 241 -11.58 -0.21 -16.65
CA GLY A 241 -12.06 -1.58 -16.83
C GLY A 241 -11.25 -2.70 -16.23
N LYS A 242 -10.28 -2.40 -15.35
CA LYS A 242 -9.43 -3.42 -14.70
C LYS A 242 -10.22 -4.49 -13.90
N ARG A 243 -11.45 -4.18 -13.49
CA ARG A 243 -12.30 -5.08 -12.69
C ARG A 243 -13.58 -5.52 -13.39
N SER A 244 -13.75 -5.12 -14.65
CA SER A 244 -14.94 -5.46 -15.44
C SER A 244 -14.75 -6.81 -16.14
N PRO A 245 -15.84 -7.52 -16.49
CA PRO A 245 -15.78 -8.68 -17.38
C PRO A 245 -14.96 -8.41 -18.64
N GLN A 246 -14.03 -9.32 -18.96
CA GLN A 246 -13.11 -9.22 -20.10
C GLN A 246 -12.13 -8.03 -20.03
N ASN A 247 -11.96 -7.41 -18.85
CA ASN A 247 -11.19 -6.18 -18.66
C ASN A 247 -11.67 -5.00 -19.52
N VAL A 248 -12.97 -4.98 -19.86
CA VAL A 248 -13.61 -3.91 -20.66
C VAL A 248 -14.77 -3.32 -19.86
N GLN A 249 -14.60 -2.12 -19.31
CA GLN A 249 -15.69 -1.40 -18.64
C GLN A 249 -16.69 -0.89 -19.67
N ARG A 250 -17.94 -1.32 -19.60
CA ARG A 250 -19.02 -0.85 -20.47
C ARG A 250 -19.95 0.15 -19.78
N ILE A 251 -19.77 0.40 -18.48
CA ILE A 251 -20.45 1.46 -17.73
C ILE A 251 -19.78 2.82 -17.93
N TYR A 252 -20.63 3.80 -18.23
CA TYR A 252 -20.32 5.22 -18.31
C TYR A 252 -21.15 5.99 -17.29
N VAL A 253 -20.63 7.10 -16.79
CA VAL A 253 -21.25 7.94 -15.77
C VAL A 253 -21.32 9.41 -16.21
N SER A 254 -22.41 10.07 -15.83
CA SER A 254 -22.62 11.50 -16.06
C SER A 254 -22.01 12.30 -14.89
N HIS A 255 -20.87 12.95 -15.14
CA HIS A 255 -20.19 13.75 -14.12
C HIS A 255 -20.95 15.03 -13.78
N VAL A 256 -21.72 15.56 -14.75
CA VAL A 256 -22.59 16.72 -14.55
C VAL A 256 -23.72 16.36 -13.58
N ASP A 257 -24.33 15.18 -13.74
CA ASP A 257 -25.35 14.68 -12.81
C ASP A 257 -24.77 14.39 -11.43
N ALA A 258 -23.57 13.77 -11.37
CA ALA A 258 -22.90 13.49 -10.10
C ALA A 258 -22.66 14.77 -9.28
N ARG A 259 -22.27 15.89 -9.92
CA ARG A 259 -22.11 17.21 -9.27
C ARG A 259 -23.42 17.75 -8.70
N ALA A 260 -24.56 17.35 -9.28
CA ALA A 260 -25.90 17.69 -8.81
C ALA A 260 -26.49 16.64 -7.83
N LEU A 261 -25.67 15.71 -7.32
CA LEU A 261 -26.10 14.56 -6.50
C LEU A 261 -27.16 13.68 -7.17
N ARG A 262 -27.11 13.60 -8.50
CA ARG A 262 -27.92 12.67 -9.30
C ARG A 262 -27.03 11.50 -9.74
N TYR A 263 -27.40 10.30 -9.34
CA TYR A 263 -26.63 9.08 -9.61
C TYR A 263 -27.13 8.42 -10.89
N ARG A 264 -26.65 8.90 -12.05
CA ARG A 264 -26.98 8.35 -13.38
C ARG A 264 -25.76 7.72 -14.05
N GLY A 265 -25.95 6.52 -14.58
CA GLY A 265 -24.96 5.79 -15.38
C GLY A 265 -25.60 5.08 -16.56
N VAL A 266 -24.78 4.51 -17.45
CA VAL A 266 -25.26 3.78 -18.62
C VAL A 266 -24.30 2.68 -19.01
N TRP A 267 -24.81 1.47 -19.20
CA TRP A 267 -24.08 0.35 -19.80
C TRP A 267 -24.26 0.38 -21.32
N ARG A 268 -23.17 0.25 -22.08
CA ARG A 268 -23.21 0.27 -23.55
C ARG A 268 -22.49 -0.91 -24.18
N SER A 269 -23.16 -1.54 -25.14
CA SER A 269 -22.59 -2.58 -26.00
C SER A 269 -23.28 -2.60 -27.36
N GLY A 270 -22.55 -2.28 -28.43
CA GLY A 270 -23.12 -2.16 -29.77
C GLY A 270 -24.21 -1.08 -29.83
N ARG A 271 -25.44 -1.48 -30.18
CA ARG A 271 -26.61 -0.58 -30.21
C ARG A 271 -27.31 -0.41 -28.86
N ARG A 272 -27.03 -1.31 -27.90
CA ARG A 272 -27.70 -1.32 -26.60
C ARG A 272 -27.13 -0.26 -25.67
N THR A 273 -28.03 0.47 -25.04
CA THR A 273 -27.79 1.61 -24.14
C THR A 273 -28.73 1.47 -22.94
N TRP A 274 -28.24 0.82 -21.89
CA TRP A 274 -29.05 0.49 -20.71
C TRP A 274 -28.69 1.41 -19.54
N TRP A 275 -29.64 2.24 -19.13
CA TRP A 275 -29.48 3.27 -18.12
C TRP A 275 -29.59 2.74 -16.70
N LEU A 276 -28.88 3.39 -15.78
CA LEU A 276 -28.89 3.16 -14.35
C LEU A 276 -29.24 4.46 -13.64
N GLU A 277 -30.19 4.39 -12.72
CA GLU A 277 -30.53 5.50 -11.84
C GLU A 277 -30.67 5.02 -10.41
N THR A 278 -29.90 5.58 -9.48
CA THR A 278 -30.14 5.37 -8.04
C THR A 278 -30.78 6.63 -7.46
N ILE A 279 -31.97 6.47 -6.88
CA ILE A 279 -32.83 7.56 -6.44
C ILE A 279 -33.14 7.40 -4.94
N PRO A 280 -32.99 8.46 -4.14
CA PRO A 280 -33.30 8.38 -2.72
C PRO A 280 -34.81 8.35 -2.49
N SER A 281 -35.26 7.53 -1.53
CA SER A 281 -36.67 7.46 -1.11
C SER A 281 -37.10 8.67 -0.28
N ALA A 282 -36.16 9.44 0.27
CA ALA A 282 -36.34 10.71 0.97
C ALA A 282 -35.37 11.78 0.44
N GLU A 283 -35.64 13.08 0.61
CA GLU A 283 -34.82 14.13 -0.04
C GLU A 283 -33.33 14.12 0.42
N ARG A 284 -32.43 14.27 -0.58
CA ARG A 284 -30.96 14.49 -0.48
C ARG A 284 -30.19 13.56 0.47
N SER A 285 -30.04 12.30 0.05
CA SER A 285 -29.13 11.33 0.68
C SER A 285 -27.90 11.05 -0.19
N HIS A 286 -26.74 10.80 0.43
CA HIS A 286 -25.55 10.32 -0.29
C HIS A 286 -25.70 8.83 -0.59
N LEU A 287 -25.87 8.47 -1.87
CA LEU A 287 -26.16 7.09 -2.31
C LEU A 287 -25.04 6.47 -3.15
N TYR A 288 -23.85 7.08 -3.18
CA TYR A 288 -22.77 6.58 -4.03
C TYR A 288 -22.40 5.11 -3.79
N PRO A 289 -22.31 4.59 -2.55
CA PRO A 289 -22.02 3.16 -2.33
C PRO A 289 -23.06 2.23 -2.97
N ILE A 290 -24.34 2.62 -2.93
CA ILE A 290 -25.45 1.83 -3.50
C ILE A 290 -25.46 1.95 -5.03
N PHE A 291 -25.21 3.15 -5.56
CA PHE A 291 -25.02 3.36 -6.99
C PHE A 291 -23.82 2.58 -7.53
N GLU A 292 -22.73 2.50 -6.76
CA GLU A 292 -21.58 1.68 -7.10
C GLU A 292 -21.91 0.19 -7.16
N MET A 293 -22.64 -0.32 -6.17
CA MET A 293 -23.21 -1.68 -6.20
C MET A 293 -24.07 -1.91 -7.44
N GLN A 294 -24.98 -1.00 -7.77
CA GLN A 294 -25.82 -1.10 -8.97
C GLN A 294 -24.97 -1.17 -10.25
N MET A 295 -23.93 -0.34 -10.37
CA MET A 295 -23.01 -0.34 -11.52
C MET A 295 -22.21 -1.65 -11.62
N VAL A 296 -21.69 -2.17 -10.51
CA VAL A 296 -20.94 -3.44 -10.47
C VAL A 296 -21.82 -4.59 -10.96
N TRP A 297 -23.06 -4.67 -10.46
CA TRP A 297 -23.98 -5.72 -10.89
C TRP A 297 -24.42 -5.54 -12.33
N MET A 298 -24.74 -4.32 -12.78
CA MET A 298 -25.09 -4.05 -14.18
C MET A 298 -23.99 -4.50 -15.15
N GLU A 299 -22.72 -4.21 -14.84
CA GLU A 299 -21.59 -4.61 -15.68
C GLU A 299 -21.49 -6.14 -15.84
N ARG A 300 -21.91 -6.91 -14.82
CA ARG A 300 -21.94 -8.38 -14.86
C ARG A 300 -23.19 -8.95 -15.51
N LEU A 301 -24.38 -8.45 -15.16
CA LEU A 301 -25.64 -8.97 -15.65
C LEU A 301 -25.87 -8.63 -17.13
N ALA A 302 -25.44 -7.44 -17.58
CA ALA A 302 -25.86 -6.95 -18.89
C ALA A 302 -25.33 -7.78 -20.08
N PRO A 303 -24.06 -8.23 -20.11
CA PRO A 303 -23.58 -9.16 -21.13
C PRO A 303 -24.38 -10.46 -21.19
N ILE A 304 -24.71 -11.05 -20.03
CA ILE A 304 -25.45 -12.31 -19.92
C ILE A 304 -26.88 -12.13 -20.40
N LEU A 305 -27.58 -11.10 -19.92
CA LEU A 305 -28.93 -10.78 -20.36
C LEU A 305 -28.95 -10.46 -21.86
N ALA A 306 -27.91 -9.81 -22.38
CA ALA A 306 -27.86 -9.50 -23.80
C ALA A 306 -27.72 -10.74 -24.70
N GLN A 307 -27.00 -11.75 -24.21
CA GLN A 307 -26.83 -13.03 -24.90
C GLN A 307 -28.07 -13.93 -24.76
N ARG A 308 -28.63 -14.04 -23.55
CA ARG A 308 -29.72 -14.98 -23.23
C ARG A 308 -31.11 -14.43 -23.62
N LEU A 309 -31.26 -13.10 -23.65
CA LEU A 309 -32.50 -12.41 -24.00
C LEU A 309 -32.24 -11.42 -25.16
N PRO A 310 -32.09 -11.93 -26.40
CA PRO A 310 -31.77 -11.11 -27.56
C PRO A 310 -32.90 -10.12 -27.93
N ASN A 311 -34.14 -10.38 -27.51
CA ASN A 311 -35.32 -9.54 -27.79
C ASN A 311 -35.43 -8.30 -26.88
N LEU A 312 -34.56 -8.14 -25.88
CA LEU A 312 -34.56 -6.94 -25.05
C LEU A 312 -34.36 -5.67 -25.87
N PRO A 313 -35.01 -4.57 -25.48
CA PRO A 313 -34.92 -3.30 -26.21
C PRO A 313 -33.48 -2.76 -26.19
N ASP A 314 -33.15 -2.00 -27.24
CA ASP A 314 -31.88 -1.28 -27.32
C ASP A 314 -31.76 -0.24 -26.20
N ILE A 315 -32.87 0.29 -25.69
CA ILE A 315 -32.90 1.21 -24.54
C ILE A 315 -33.71 0.56 -23.41
N LEU A 316 -33.10 0.47 -22.23
CA LEU A 316 -33.68 -0.06 -21.01
C LEU A 316 -33.22 0.84 -19.85
N THR A 317 -34.03 1.04 -18.82
CA THR A 317 -33.61 1.78 -17.62
C THR A 317 -33.82 0.93 -16.37
N TRP A 318 -32.77 0.76 -15.56
CA TRP A 318 -32.87 0.21 -14.20
C TRP A 318 -32.86 1.35 -13.18
N LYS A 319 -34.02 1.57 -12.57
CA LYS A 319 -34.24 2.55 -11.50
C LYS A 319 -34.23 1.86 -10.13
N LEU A 320 -33.27 2.19 -9.28
CA LEU A 320 -33.15 1.70 -7.92
C LEU A 320 -33.57 2.78 -6.92
N ILE A 321 -34.68 2.56 -6.23
CA ILE A 321 -35.16 3.42 -5.13
C ILE A 321 -34.65 2.85 -3.82
N THR A 322 -34.02 3.68 -2.98
CA THR A 322 -33.43 3.23 -1.72
C THR A 322 -33.46 4.34 -0.66
N PRO A 323 -33.60 4.01 0.64
CA PRO A 323 -33.26 4.93 1.70
C PRO A 323 -31.75 5.19 1.75
N ALA A 324 -31.34 6.16 2.57
CA ALA A 324 -29.95 6.30 2.98
C ALA A 324 -29.46 5.04 3.70
N TRP A 325 -28.15 4.80 3.65
CA TRP A 325 -27.54 3.72 4.42
C TRP A 325 -27.77 3.93 5.92
N PRO A 326 -28.44 2.99 6.62
CA PRO A 326 -28.75 3.16 8.04
C PRO A 326 -27.51 2.93 8.91
N VAL A 327 -27.43 3.64 10.04
CA VAL A 327 -26.51 3.26 11.12
C VAL A 327 -27.11 2.05 11.83
N ILE A 328 -26.46 0.90 11.69
CA ILE A 328 -26.89 -0.37 12.32
C ILE A 328 -26.01 -0.58 13.55
N ARG A 329 -26.62 -0.71 14.73
CA ARG A 329 -25.87 -1.07 15.94
C ARG A 329 -25.49 -2.54 15.88
N SER A 330 -24.34 -2.91 16.46
CA SER A 330 -23.84 -4.29 16.37
C SER A 330 -24.81 -5.29 17.01
N GLU A 331 -25.46 -4.89 18.10
CA GLU A 331 -26.45 -5.70 18.81
C GLU A 331 -27.76 -5.89 18.02
N GLU A 332 -27.99 -5.03 17.00
CA GLU A 332 -29.13 -5.07 16.09
C GLU A 332 -28.81 -5.83 14.79
N ILE A 333 -27.60 -6.36 14.66
CA ILE A 333 -27.20 -7.24 13.57
C ILE A 333 -27.86 -8.61 13.77
N SER A 334 -29.12 -8.68 13.36
CA SER A 334 -29.85 -9.93 13.19
C SER A 334 -30.16 -10.11 11.71
N PRO A 335 -29.60 -11.13 11.05
CA PRO A 335 -29.88 -11.36 9.64
C PRO A 335 -31.36 -11.72 9.45
N PRO A 336 -32.13 -10.97 8.64
CA PRO A 336 -33.51 -11.35 8.32
C PRO A 336 -33.55 -12.69 7.59
N SER A 337 -34.68 -13.40 7.67
CA SER A 337 -34.86 -14.59 6.85
C SER A 337 -34.80 -14.23 5.36
N VAL A 338 -34.42 -15.18 4.51
CA VAL A 338 -34.37 -14.97 3.05
C VAL A 338 -35.75 -14.53 2.52
N ASP A 339 -36.82 -15.11 3.07
CA ASP A 339 -38.20 -14.79 2.67
C ASP A 339 -38.60 -13.36 3.07
N ASP A 340 -38.25 -12.92 4.29
CA ASP A 340 -38.49 -11.54 4.74
C ASP A 340 -37.72 -10.53 3.88
N LEU A 341 -36.47 -10.86 3.54
CA LEU A 341 -35.64 -10.01 2.69
C LEU A 341 -36.21 -9.90 1.27
N LYS A 342 -36.64 -11.02 0.68
CA LYS A 342 -37.32 -11.03 -0.63
C LYS A 342 -38.61 -10.24 -0.60
N ALA A 343 -39.44 -10.40 0.45
CA ALA A 343 -40.69 -9.66 0.62
C ALA A 343 -40.48 -8.14 0.78
N ALA A 344 -39.31 -7.72 1.29
CA ALA A 344 -38.95 -6.32 1.45
C ALA A 344 -38.46 -5.64 0.17
N ILE A 345 -38.18 -6.39 -0.90
CA ILE A 345 -37.75 -5.85 -2.20
C ILE A 345 -38.96 -5.79 -3.12
N ARG A 346 -39.36 -4.58 -3.51
CA ARG A 346 -40.44 -4.38 -4.48
C ARG A 346 -39.84 -4.21 -5.87
N SER A 347 -40.49 -4.76 -6.88
CA SER A 347 -40.08 -4.56 -8.27
C SER A 347 -41.29 -4.37 -9.18
N SER A 348 -41.13 -3.56 -10.22
CA SER A 348 -42.15 -3.30 -11.24
C SER A 348 -41.52 -3.04 -12.59
N CYS A 349 -42.29 -3.25 -13.66
CA CYS A 349 -41.88 -3.05 -15.04
C CYS A 349 -42.89 -2.17 -15.79
N ASP A 350 -42.43 -1.05 -16.34
CA ASP A 350 -43.15 -0.26 -17.34
C ASP A 350 -42.74 -0.71 -18.74
N HIS A 351 -43.63 -1.42 -19.42
CA HIS A 351 -43.40 -2.00 -20.75
C HIS A 351 -43.33 -0.93 -21.84
N ASN A 352 -44.01 0.22 -21.66
CA ASN A 352 -44.02 1.29 -22.66
C ASN A 352 -42.76 2.14 -22.57
N GLY A 353 -42.31 2.44 -21.34
CA GLY A 353 -41.09 3.21 -21.09
C GLY A 353 -39.81 2.39 -21.07
N TYR A 354 -39.90 1.05 -21.10
CA TYR A 354 -38.78 0.12 -20.88
C TYR A 354 -38.03 0.45 -19.58
N VAL A 355 -38.78 0.69 -18.50
CA VAL A 355 -38.23 1.04 -17.18
C VAL A 355 -38.53 -0.07 -16.19
N ILE A 356 -37.48 -0.61 -15.58
CA ILE A 356 -37.58 -1.55 -14.46
C ILE A 356 -37.23 -0.79 -13.20
N THR A 357 -38.16 -0.77 -12.25
CA THR A 357 -37.96 -0.15 -10.95
C THR A 357 -37.81 -1.23 -9.89
N THR A 358 -36.75 -1.14 -9.09
CA THR A 358 -36.56 -1.93 -7.86
C THR A 358 -36.50 -0.99 -6.67
N GLU A 359 -37.15 -1.34 -5.57
CA GLU A 359 -37.16 -0.58 -4.33
C GLU A 359 -36.67 -1.47 -3.18
N ILE A 360 -35.62 -1.02 -2.47
CA ILE A 360 -35.06 -1.70 -1.31
C ILE A 360 -35.37 -0.92 -0.02
N GLY A 361 -35.69 -1.63 1.06
CA GLY A 361 -35.91 -1.06 2.39
C GLY A 361 -34.80 -1.41 3.39
N LEU A 362 -34.99 -1.03 4.67
CA LEU A 362 -34.05 -1.35 5.75
C LEU A 362 -33.63 -2.83 5.84
N PRO A 363 -34.53 -3.83 5.64
CA PRO A 363 -34.15 -5.25 5.70
C PRO A 363 -33.02 -5.65 4.72
N PHE A 364 -32.88 -4.96 3.59
CA PHE A 364 -31.78 -5.18 2.66
C PHE A 364 -30.41 -4.95 3.32
N PHE A 365 -30.29 -3.89 4.12
CA PHE A 365 -29.05 -3.53 4.81
C PHE A 365 -28.77 -4.47 5.98
N HIS A 366 -29.80 -4.87 6.73
CA HIS A 366 -29.65 -5.90 7.77
C HIS A 366 -29.20 -7.24 7.17
N GLY A 367 -29.68 -7.60 5.98
CA GLY A 367 -29.25 -8.81 5.27
C GLY A 367 -27.78 -8.83 4.86
N LEU A 368 -27.06 -7.70 4.87
CA LEU A 368 -25.62 -7.67 4.60
C LEU A 368 -24.79 -8.39 5.66
N SER A 369 -25.40 -8.68 6.82
CA SER A 369 -24.84 -9.50 7.90
C SER A 369 -24.91 -11.01 7.65
N HIS A 370 -25.53 -11.46 6.56
CA HIS A 370 -25.43 -12.86 6.14
C HIS A 370 -24.01 -13.20 5.68
N ARG A 371 -23.56 -14.41 6.02
CA ARG A 371 -22.30 -14.98 5.51
C ARG A 371 -22.28 -15.05 3.99
N ASP A 372 -23.40 -15.39 3.36
CA ASP A 372 -23.60 -15.38 1.91
C ASP A 372 -24.25 -14.06 1.46
N ASN A 373 -24.08 -13.68 0.18
CA ASN A 373 -24.57 -12.43 -0.39
C ASN A 373 -26.06 -12.48 -0.70
N VAL A 374 -26.88 -12.76 0.30
CA VAL A 374 -28.32 -12.94 0.12
C VAL A 374 -29.00 -11.63 -0.30
N SER A 375 -28.58 -10.48 0.26
CA SER A 375 -29.17 -9.18 -0.02
C SER A 375 -29.07 -8.77 -1.48
N GLU A 376 -27.86 -8.71 -2.03
CA GLU A 376 -27.67 -8.24 -3.40
C GLU A 376 -28.19 -9.28 -4.40
N VAL A 377 -28.03 -10.59 -4.12
CA VAL A 377 -28.62 -11.66 -4.95
C VAL A 377 -30.12 -11.52 -5.05
N SER A 378 -30.82 -11.23 -3.96
CA SER A 378 -32.27 -11.05 -3.97
C SER A 378 -32.70 -9.79 -4.75
N LEU A 379 -31.89 -8.72 -4.71
CA LEU A 379 -32.11 -7.53 -5.55
C LEU A 379 -31.93 -7.86 -7.04
N ILE A 380 -30.89 -8.63 -7.38
CA ILE A 380 -30.64 -9.07 -8.76
C ILE A 380 -31.77 -9.99 -9.23
N GLU A 381 -32.23 -10.93 -8.41
CA GLU A 381 -33.36 -11.81 -8.69
C GLU A 381 -34.63 -10.99 -8.99
N ALA A 382 -34.94 -10.00 -8.15
CA ALA A 382 -36.07 -9.10 -8.37
C ALA A 382 -35.96 -8.34 -9.70
N PHE A 383 -34.77 -7.82 -10.03
CA PHE A 383 -34.52 -7.15 -11.30
C PHE A 383 -34.66 -8.11 -12.50
N VAL A 384 -33.98 -9.26 -12.47
CA VAL A 384 -33.99 -10.25 -13.56
C VAL A 384 -35.39 -10.78 -13.82
N THR A 385 -36.20 -10.98 -12.79
CA THR A 385 -37.61 -11.39 -12.92
C THR A 385 -38.41 -10.39 -13.77
N GLN A 386 -38.23 -9.09 -13.52
CA GLN A 386 -38.88 -8.05 -14.33
C GLN A 386 -38.31 -7.99 -15.75
N VAL A 387 -37.00 -8.20 -15.94
CA VAL A 387 -36.39 -8.24 -17.28
C VAL A 387 -36.95 -9.40 -18.12
N VAL A 388 -37.08 -10.60 -17.53
CA VAL A 388 -37.63 -11.76 -18.22
C VAL A 388 -39.09 -11.52 -18.61
N THR A 389 -39.86 -10.85 -17.74
CA THR A 389 -41.24 -10.43 -18.03
C THR A 389 -41.27 -9.47 -19.22
N LEU A 390 -40.38 -8.47 -19.25
CA LEU A 390 -40.28 -7.49 -20.33
C LEU A 390 -39.86 -8.11 -21.69
N ALA A 391 -39.11 -9.20 -21.68
CA ALA A 391 -38.64 -9.86 -22.90
C ALA A 391 -39.72 -10.70 -23.62
N GLU A 392 -40.89 -10.87 -23.01
CA GLU A 392 -42.14 -11.43 -23.56
C GLU A 392 -42.07 -12.71 -24.42
N GLU A 393 -41.08 -13.64 -24.32
CA GLU A 393 -41.22 -14.94 -25.00
C GLU A 393 -40.20 -16.06 -24.71
N VAL A 394 -39.42 -16.02 -23.61
CA VAL A 394 -38.42 -17.09 -23.37
C VAL A 394 -38.65 -17.78 -22.03
N LYS A 395 -38.88 -19.11 -22.06
CA LYS A 395 -38.76 -19.98 -20.87
C LYS A 395 -37.27 -20.06 -20.48
N VAL A 396 -36.72 -18.99 -19.94
CA VAL A 396 -35.40 -19.01 -19.29
C VAL A 396 -35.62 -19.27 -17.81
N GLY A 397 -34.92 -20.26 -17.26
CA GLY A 397 -34.89 -20.46 -15.81
C GLY A 397 -34.20 -19.27 -15.14
N ILE A 398 -34.94 -18.53 -14.30
CA ILE A 398 -34.36 -17.42 -13.51
C ILE A 398 -33.19 -17.93 -12.66
N ALA A 399 -33.31 -19.12 -12.08
CA ALA A 399 -32.23 -19.75 -11.32
C ALA A 399 -30.96 -19.99 -12.15
N GLU A 400 -31.09 -20.43 -13.40
CA GLU A 400 -29.94 -20.64 -14.29
C GLU A 400 -29.24 -19.32 -14.62
N LEU A 401 -30.02 -18.25 -14.89
CA LEU A 401 -29.46 -16.91 -15.11
C LEU A 401 -28.74 -16.39 -13.88
N LEU A 402 -29.31 -16.58 -12.69
CA LEU A 402 -28.70 -16.14 -11.44
C LEU A 402 -27.37 -16.84 -11.17
N CYS A 403 -27.28 -18.16 -11.41
CA CYS A 403 -26.01 -18.89 -11.29
C CYS A 403 -24.93 -18.39 -12.25
N GLU A 404 -25.31 -17.91 -13.44
CA GLU A 404 -24.38 -17.35 -14.42
C GLU A 404 -23.92 -15.92 -14.01
N ILE A 405 -24.84 -15.10 -13.49
CA ILE A 405 -24.57 -13.72 -13.06
C ILE A 405 -23.74 -13.68 -11.76
N VAL A 406 -24.10 -14.54 -10.81
CA VAL A 406 -23.53 -14.65 -9.47
C VAL A 406 -22.88 -16.02 -9.30
N PRO A 407 -21.61 -16.19 -9.71
CA PRO A 407 -20.95 -17.49 -9.72
C PRO A 407 -20.49 -17.97 -8.33
N SER A 408 -20.49 -17.10 -7.33
CA SER A 408 -20.09 -17.39 -5.94
C SER A 408 -21.11 -16.76 -4.98
N SER A 409 -21.47 -17.49 -3.91
CA SER A 409 -22.32 -16.95 -2.86
C SER A 409 -21.63 -15.86 -2.04
N GLU A 410 -20.30 -15.73 -2.11
CA GLU A 410 -19.53 -14.71 -1.40
C GLU A 410 -19.34 -13.40 -2.21
N ALA A 411 -19.61 -13.43 -3.52
CA ALA A 411 -19.42 -12.28 -4.42
C ALA A 411 -20.38 -11.14 -4.06
N ARG A 412 -19.88 -10.05 -3.45
CA ARG A 412 -20.69 -8.88 -3.01
C ARG A 412 -19.93 -7.57 -3.11
N GLN A 413 -20.63 -6.46 -3.29
CA GLN A 413 -20.03 -5.12 -3.26
C GLN A 413 -20.15 -4.44 -1.88
N LEU A 414 -21.26 -4.67 -1.19
CA LEU A 414 -21.59 -4.04 0.07
C LEU A 414 -21.24 -4.95 1.25
N HIS A 415 -20.74 -4.34 2.32
CA HIS A 415 -20.31 -5.03 3.53
C HIS A 415 -20.87 -4.33 4.77
N ALA A 416 -21.34 -5.11 5.74
CA ALA A 416 -21.75 -4.64 7.07
C ALA A 416 -20.91 -5.35 8.12
N PHE A 417 -19.67 -4.88 8.32
CA PHE A 417 -18.78 -5.42 9.34
C PHE A 417 -19.15 -4.88 10.72
N ALA A 418 -19.19 -5.77 11.72
CA ALA A 418 -19.22 -5.38 13.12
C ALA A 418 -17.86 -4.76 13.51
N PRO A 419 -17.83 -3.78 14.43
CA PRO A 419 -16.57 -3.24 14.93
C PRO A 419 -15.70 -4.34 15.55
N GLN A 420 -14.45 -4.48 15.09
CA GLN A 420 -13.55 -5.56 15.55
C GLN A 420 -12.51 -5.06 16.55
N ASP A 421 -12.13 -3.78 16.44
CA ASP A 421 -11.13 -3.16 17.29
C ASP A 421 -11.43 -1.66 17.50
N PHE A 422 -10.63 -1.01 18.34
CA PHE A 422 -10.73 0.42 18.63
C PHE A 422 -10.85 1.30 17.37
N ARG A 423 -10.08 1.02 16.31
CA ARG A 423 -10.06 1.85 15.10
C ARG A 423 -11.37 1.79 14.33
N ASP A 424 -12.09 0.67 14.41
CA ASP A 424 -13.41 0.57 13.78
C ASP A 424 -14.43 1.52 14.43
N HIS A 425 -14.34 1.74 15.74
CA HIS A 425 -15.24 2.66 16.45
C HIS A 425 -14.94 4.14 16.21
N VAL A 426 -13.68 4.50 15.92
CA VAL A 426 -13.25 5.90 15.74
C VAL A 426 -12.92 6.24 14.30
N ARG A 427 -13.27 5.36 13.35
CA ARG A 427 -12.94 5.48 11.92
C ARG A 427 -13.35 6.82 11.33
N GLU A 428 -14.49 7.37 11.75
CA GLU A 428 -15.02 8.64 11.25
C GLU A 428 -14.13 9.86 11.59
N SER A 429 -13.29 9.74 12.63
CA SER A 429 -12.31 10.78 12.99
C SER A 429 -11.05 10.78 12.12
N VAL A 430 -10.87 9.74 11.29
CA VAL A 430 -9.68 9.57 10.47
C VAL A 430 -9.99 9.92 9.02
N SER A 431 -9.11 10.69 8.39
CA SER A 431 -9.23 11.03 6.97
C SER A 431 -9.20 9.77 6.10
N GLN A 432 -10.09 9.71 5.10
CA GLN A 432 -10.04 8.67 4.07
C GLN A 432 -8.90 8.89 3.05
N LYS A 433 -8.29 10.09 3.04
CA LYS A 433 -7.22 10.44 2.11
C LYS A 433 -5.86 10.01 2.67
N VAL A 434 -5.30 8.97 2.07
CA VAL A 434 -3.93 8.52 2.36
C VAL A 434 -2.94 9.19 1.42
N VAL A 435 -1.96 9.91 1.98
CA VAL A 435 -0.78 10.36 1.25
C VAL A 435 0.11 9.15 1.02
N LYS A 436 0.40 8.88 -0.25
CA LYS A 436 1.29 7.80 -0.70
C LYS A 436 2.64 8.40 -1.11
N ILE A 437 3.65 7.55 -1.19
CA ILE A 437 4.96 7.93 -1.73
C ILE A 437 4.79 8.16 -3.23
N SER A 438 5.08 9.38 -3.68
CA SER A 438 5.06 9.71 -5.11
C SER A 438 6.25 9.06 -5.81
N GLN A 439 6.00 8.56 -7.02
CA GLN A 439 7.07 8.11 -7.90
C GLN A 439 8.01 9.25 -8.33
N PHE A 440 7.54 10.49 -8.39
CA PHE A 440 8.39 11.64 -8.71
C PHE A 440 9.28 12.00 -7.53
N ASP A 441 8.77 11.93 -6.31
CA ASP A 441 9.60 12.11 -5.11
C ASP A 441 10.65 10.99 -5.01
N ASP A 442 10.25 9.71 -5.14
CA ASP A 442 11.19 8.57 -5.11
C ASP A 442 12.29 8.67 -6.17
N ALA A 443 11.94 9.14 -7.38
CA ALA A 443 12.91 9.34 -8.45
C ALA A 443 13.81 10.58 -8.20
N ALA A 444 13.23 11.69 -7.73
CA ALA A 444 13.95 12.94 -7.54
C ALA A 444 15.03 12.83 -6.46
N ILE A 445 14.76 12.14 -5.36
CA ILE A 445 15.74 11.96 -4.26
C ILE A 445 16.96 11.15 -4.69
N ARG A 446 16.89 10.39 -5.79
CA ARG A 446 18.01 9.60 -6.33
C ARG A 446 18.98 10.46 -7.15
N LEU A 447 18.55 11.62 -7.63
CA LEU A 447 19.39 12.52 -8.41
C LEU A 447 20.56 13.01 -7.54
N GLY A 448 21.78 12.72 -7.98
CA GLY A 448 23.02 13.10 -7.32
C GLY A 448 23.36 12.36 -6.03
N LEU A 449 22.44 11.60 -5.45
CA LEU A 449 22.62 10.96 -4.14
C LEU A 449 23.83 10.02 -4.09
N GLY A 450 24.05 9.24 -5.15
CA GLY A 450 25.18 8.32 -5.27
C GLY A 450 26.55 9.00 -5.31
N TRP A 451 26.62 10.30 -5.65
CA TRP A 451 27.89 11.04 -5.67
C TRP A 451 28.53 11.22 -4.30
N HIS A 452 27.74 11.06 -3.23
CA HIS A 452 28.26 11.07 -1.86
C HIS A 452 29.08 9.82 -1.52
N GLY A 453 28.89 8.71 -2.24
CA GLY A 453 29.71 7.50 -2.10
C GLY A 453 30.79 7.36 -3.17
N LEU A 454 30.47 7.75 -4.41
CA LEU A 454 31.39 7.76 -5.54
C LEU A 454 31.19 9.04 -6.36
N PRO A 455 32.12 10.02 -6.29
CA PRO A 455 32.00 11.29 -7.00
C PRO A 455 31.79 11.14 -8.50
N ARG A 456 31.35 12.23 -9.15
CA ARG A 456 31.22 12.30 -10.61
C ARG A 456 32.53 11.89 -11.31
N PRO A 457 32.45 11.17 -12.45
CA PRO A 457 31.25 10.86 -13.23
C PRO A 457 30.47 9.61 -12.76
N GLY A 458 30.70 9.12 -11.53
CA GLY A 458 30.14 7.85 -11.06
C GLY A 458 30.92 6.65 -11.60
N GLY A 459 30.23 5.53 -11.82
CA GLY A 459 30.81 4.30 -12.34
C GLY A 459 30.50 3.05 -11.52
N THR A 460 31.13 1.94 -11.88
CA THR A 460 30.92 0.63 -11.25
C THR A 460 31.89 0.40 -10.09
N VAL A 461 31.35 -0.04 -8.96
CA VAL A 461 32.10 -0.43 -7.76
C VAL A 461 31.96 -1.93 -7.55
N LYS A 462 33.06 -2.61 -7.24
CA LYS A 462 33.09 -4.07 -7.04
C LYS A 462 33.76 -4.43 -5.72
N GLY A 463 33.38 -5.57 -5.17
CA GLY A 463 33.92 -6.11 -3.92
C GLY A 463 33.09 -5.71 -2.71
N ARG A 464 32.95 -6.66 -1.77
CA ARG A 464 32.04 -6.56 -0.63
C ARG A 464 32.32 -5.32 0.23
N ASP A 465 33.58 -5.13 0.61
CA ASP A 465 33.97 -4.08 1.56
C ASP A 465 33.86 -2.69 0.91
N GLU A 466 34.22 -2.57 -0.36
CA GLU A 466 34.15 -1.29 -1.08
C GLU A 466 32.70 -0.90 -1.40
N CYS A 467 31.87 -1.84 -1.86
CA CYS A 467 30.44 -1.59 -2.10
C CYS A 467 29.73 -1.15 -0.82
N THR A 468 30.00 -1.84 0.30
CA THR A 468 29.40 -1.48 1.59
C THR A 468 29.90 -0.14 2.11
N ARG A 469 31.19 0.19 1.94
CA ARG A 469 31.73 1.52 2.26
C ARG A 469 31.01 2.63 1.49
N VAL A 470 30.85 2.45 0.17
CA VAL A 470 30.16 3.41 -0.71
C VAL A 470 28.68 3.55 -0.31
N LEU A 471 27.95 2.45 -0.14
CA LEU A 471 26.53 2.47 0.27
C LEU A 471 26.33 3.12 1.64
N ASN A 472 27.23 2.88 2.60
CA ASN A 472 27.13 3.49 3.93
C ASN A 472 27.35 5.01 3.87
N ALA A 473 28.27 5.50 3.02
CA ALA A 473 28.46 6.92 2.80
C ALA A 473 27.23 7.57 2.17
N ILE A 474 26.63 6.92 1.17
CA ILE A 474 25.39 7.38 0.52
C ILE A 474 24.22 7.37 1.51
N THR A 475 24.09 6.31 2.33
CA THR A 475 23.07 6.22 3.38
C THR A 475 23.20 7.36 4.38
N THR A 476 24.44 7.68 4.79
CA THR A 476 24.72 8.79 5.71
C THR A 476 24.30 10.14 5.12
N ALA A 477 24.52 10.35 3.81
CA ALA A 477 24.07 11.55 3.12
C ALA A 477 22.53 11.63 3.05
N ALA A 478 21.86 10.51 2.74
CA ALA A 478 20.40 10.45 2.74
C ALA A 478 19.81 10.73 4.15
N GLU A 479 20.45 10.22 5.22
CA GLU A 479 20.08 10.54 6.59
C GLU A 479 20.22 12.03 6.90
N GLU A 480 21.30 12.69 6.43
CA GLU A 480 21.48 14.12 6.66
C GLU A 480 20.45 14.95 5.89
N MET A 481 20.19 14.64 4.62
CA MET A 481 19.13 15.27 3.83
C MET A 481 17.77 15.14 4.51
N PHE A 482 17.49 13.97 5.08
CA PHE A 482 16.25 13.72 5.83
C PHE A 482 16.18 14.58 7.10
N CYS A 483 17.24 14.63 7.92
CA CYS A 483 17.30 15.49 9.10
C CYS A 483 17.19 16.98 8.75
N GLU A 484 17.89 17.45 7.71
CA GLU A 484 17.82 18.83 7.23
C GLU A 484 16.41 19.22 6.77
N TYR A 485 15.70 18.31 6.11
CA TYR A 485 14.33 18.57 5.69
C TYR A 485 13.37 18.61 6.88
N LEU A 486 13.53 17.70 7.85
CA LEU A 486 12.76 17.70 9.10
C LEU A 486 12.91 19.01 9.89
N ARG A 487 14.12 19.58 9.95
CA ARG A 487 14.40 20.84 10.66
C ARG A 487 13.62 22.06 10.13
N GLN A 488 12.99 21.95 8.97
CA GLN A 488 12.18 23.04 8.39
C GLN A 488 10.76 23.10 8.95
N PHE A 489 10.29 22.05 9.62
CA PHE A 489 8.89 21.91 10.04
C PHE A 489 8.72 22.07 11.54
N GLU A 490 7.61 22.66 11.95
CA GLU A 490 7.25 22.71 13.36
C GLU A 490 6.91 21.30 13.85
N ARG A 491 7.50 20.90 14.99
CA ARG A 491 7.45 19.53 15.51
C ARG A 491 6.02 19.04 15.73
N ARG A 492 5.16 19.81 16.38
CA ARG A 492 3.78 19.41 16.69
C ARG A 492 2.94 19.29 15.43
N ALA A 493 3.09 20.21 14.47
CA ALA A 493 2.41 20.21 13.18
C ALA A 493 2.80 18.99 12.33
N LEU A 494 4.10 18.66 12.25
CA LEU A 494 4.55 17.48 11.53
C LEU A 494 4.08 16.18 12.19
N ILE A 495 4.23 16.05 13.51
CA ILE A 495 3.80 14.85 14.23
C ILE A 495 2.29 14.62 14.04
N ARG A 496 1.47 15.68 14.15
CA ARG A 496 0.02 15.63 13.86
C ARG A 496 -0.25 15.12 12.45
N ARG A 497 0.35 15.73 11.43
CA ARG A 497 0.10 15.37 10.04
C ARG A 497 0.51 13.92 9.74
N VAL A 498 1.61 13.45 10.34
CA VAL A 498 2.14 12.09 10.15
C VAL A 498 1.26 11.04 10.84
N ILE A 499 0.77 11.29 12.07
CA ILE A 499 -0.11 10.34 12.75
C ILE A 499 -1.47 10.22 12.05
N GLU A 500 -2.03 11.33 11.55
CA GLU A 500 -3.25 11.30 10.73
C GLU A 500 -3.09 10.43 9.49
N ASN A 501 -1.96 10.57 8.78
CA ASN A 501 -1.68 9.76 7.59
C ASN A 501 -1.41 8.28 7.95
N HIS A 502 -0.74 8.02 9.08
CA HIS A 502 -0.50 6.68 9.58
C HIS A 502 -1.82 5.96 9.84
N GLU A 503 -2.71 6.54 10.65
CA GLU A 503 -4.00 5.94 10.97
C GLU A 503 -4.88 5.75 9.73
N ALA A 504 -4.89 6.73 8.82
CA ALA A 504 -5.58 6.61 7.53
C ALA A 504 -5.06 5.41 6.71
N SER A 505 -3.74 5.24 6.63
CA SER A 505 -3.11 4.14 5.90
C SER A 505 -3.38 2.78 6.53
N ILE A 506 -3.46 2.67 7.86
CA ILE A 506 -3.78 1.42 8.53
C ILE A 506 -5.24 1.03 8.29
N ILE A 507 -6.17 1.99 8.35
CA ILE A 507 -7.60 1.75 8.07
C ILE A 507 -7.79 1.33 6.60
N ASP A 508 -7.15 2.01 5.65
CA ASP A 508 -7.20 1.64 4.22
C ASP A 508 -6.67 0.22 3.98
N LYS A 509 -5.56 -0.15 4.63
CA LYS A 509 -5.01 -1.50 4.57
C LYS A 509 -5.98 -2.55 5.11
N SER A 510 -6.57 -2.31 6.29
CA SER A 510 -7.53 -3.23 6.90
C SER A 510 -8.76 -3.41 6.00
N ARG A 511 -9.21 -2.35 5.30
CA ARG A 511 -10.28 -2.46 4.31
C ARG A 511 -9.89 -3.43 3.19
N TRP A 512 -8.71 -3.26 2.56
CA TRP A 512 -8.23 -4.16 1.51
C TRP A 512 -8.15 -5.62 1.96
N GLU A 513 -7.67 -5.85 3.18
CA GLU A 513 -7.55 -7.20 3.75
C GLU A 513 -8.94 -7.83 3.95
N ARG A 514 -9.86 -7.10 4.61
CA ARG A 514 -11.21 -7.58 4.95
C ARG A 514 -12.12 -7.78 3.73
N THR A 515 -11.97 -7.00 2.66
CA THR A 515 -12.81 -7.11 1.45
C THR A 515 -12.16 -7.94 0.33
N SER A 516 -10.96 -8.51 0.55
CA SER A 516 -10.18 -9.21 -0.47
C SER A 516 -10.94 -10.37 -1.13
N GLY A 517 -11.65 -11.19 -0.35
CA GLY A 517 -12.46 -12.31 -0.85
C GLY A 517 -13.53 -11.87 -1.83
N ALA A 518 -14.32 -10.86 -1.45
CA ALA A 518 -15.38 -10.33 -2.30
C ALA A 518 -14.85 -9.68 -3.58
N VAL A 519 -13.72 -8.95 -3.50
CA VAL A 519 -13.06 -8.37 -4.69
C VAL A 519 -12.61 -9.45 -5.66
N LEU A 520 -12.05 -10.56 -5.15
CA LEU A 520 -11.62 -11.68 -5.99
C LEU A 520 -12.81 -12.39 -6.65
N ASP A 521 -13.91 -12.59 -5.90
CA ASP A 521 -15.10 -13.30 -6.39
C ASP A 521 -15.94 -12.45 -7.36
N LEU A 522 -15.87 -11.12 -7.22
CA LEU A 522 -16.42 -10.18 -8.20
C LEU A 522 -15.52 -9.98 -9.43
N SER A 523 -14.28 -10.47 -9.42
CA SER A 523 -13.35 -10.25 -10.51
C SER A 523 -13.56 -11.23 -11.65
N ALA A 524 -13.46 -10.73 -12.89
CA ALA A 524 -13.35 -11.57 -14.08
C ALA A 524 -11.94 -12.14 -14.28
N ASN A 525 -10.94 -11.56 -13.61
CA ASN A 525 -9.55 -12.01 -13.58
C ASN A 525 -9.03 -11.99 -12.13
N PRO A 526 -9.32 -13.04 -11.33
CA PRO A 526 -8.94 -13.09 -9.93
C PRO A 526 -7.43 -12.92 -9.68
N GLU A 527 -6.57 -13.35 -10.61
CA GLU A 527 -5.11 -13.21 -10.46
C GLU A 527 -4.66 -11.74 -10.58
N GLU A 528 -5.18 -10.98 -11.55
CA GLU A 528 -4.88 -9.56 -11.66
C GLU A 528 -5.42 -8.77 -10.46
N SER A 529 -6.60 -9.14 -9.95
CA SER A 529 -7.18 -8.54 -8.76
C SER A 529 -6.41 -8.88 -7.49
N ARG A 530 -5.89 -10.11 -7.38
CA ARG A 530 -4.98 -10.53 -6.30
C ARG A 530 -3.72 -9.67 -6.31
N GLN A 531 -3.13 -9.42 -7.49
CA GLN A 531 -1.97 -8.55 -7.62
C GLN A 531 -2.28 -7.10 -7.21
N GLU A 532 -3.45 -6.57 -7.55
CA GLU A 532 -3.87 -5.22 -7.13
C GLU A 532 -4.02 -5.10 -5.60
N ILE A 533 -4.61 -6.12 -4.96
CA ILE A 533 -4.71 -6.20 -3.50
C ILE A 533 -3.32 -6.25 -2.88
N TYR A 534 -2.42 -7.09 -3.43
CA TYR A 534 -1.04 -7.18 -3.00
C TYR A 534 -0.30 -5.83 -3.06
N GLU A 535 -0.35 -5.15 -4.20
CA GLU A 535 0.28 -3.84 -4.38
C GLU A 535 -0.28 -2.78 -3.42
N SER A 536 -1.59 -2.80 -3.17
CA SER A 536 -2.24 -1.87 -2.25
C SER A 536 -1.79 -2.08 -0.81
N ILE A 537 -1.71 -3.34 -0.39
CA ILE A 537 -1.18 -3.75 0.92
C ILE A 537 0.29 -3.36 1.08
N LEU A 538 1.11 -3.57 0.04
CA LEU A 538 2.52 -3.17 0.07
C LEU A 538 2.69 -1.67 0.22
N LYS A 539 1.95 -0.87 -0.56
CA LYS A 539 1.97 0.59 -0.46
C LYS A 539 1.58 1.07 0.94
N ALA A 540 0.54 0.47 1.53
CA ALA A 540 0.14 0.82 2.89
C ALA A 540 1.18 0.40 3.95
N ASN A 541 1.84 -0.75 3.78
CA ASN A 541 2.95 -1.16 4.64
C ASN A 541 4.14 -0.18 4.55
N ALA A 542 4.47 0.29 3.34
CA ALA A 542 5.52 1.29 3.11
C ALA A 542 5.16 2.63 3.76
N THR A 543 3.94 3.13 3.56
CA THR A 543 3.44 4.34 4.22
C THR A 543 3.50 4.22 5.75
N GLY A 544 2.96 3.13 6.32
CA GLY A 544 2.97 2.92 7.77
C GLY A 544 4.40 2.78 8.35
N PHE A 545 5.32 2.17 7.60
CA PHE A 545 6.74 2.13 7.97
C PHE A 545 7.38 3.52 7.93
N ALA A 546 7.23 4.25 6.83
CA ALA A 546 7.81 5.58 6.65
C ALA A 546 7.28 6.57 7.69
N SER A 547 5.97 6.56 7.98
CA SER A 547 5.37 7.40 9.04
C SER A 547 6.03 7.16 10.40
N ARG A 548 6.29 5.91 10.78
CA ARG A 548 6.96 5.60 12.06
C ARG A 548 8.39 6.12 12.10
N VAL A 549 9.14 5.97 11.01
CA VAL A 549 10.51 6.55 10.91
C VAL A 549 10.48 8.07 11.01
N ILE A 550 9.52 8.72 10.35
CA ILE A 550 9.34 10.17 10.43
C ILE A 550 9.01 10.60 11.85
N LEU A 551 8.08 9.93 12.55
CA LEU A 551 7.76 10.24 13.95
C LEU A 551 9.00 10.12 14.87
N GLU A 552 9.82 9.08 14.69
CA GLU A 552 11.06 8.87 15.45
C GLU A 552 12.07 10.02 15.27
N ALA A 553 12.25 10.45 14.03
CA ALA A 553 13.23 11.47 13.67
C ALA A 553 12.72 12.90 13.94
N ALA A 554 11.46 13.18 13.62
CA ALA A 554 10.81 14.47 13.85
C ALA A 554 10.86 14.89 15.32
N LEU A 555 10.67 13.93 16.23
CA LEU A 555 10.77 14.16 17.67
C LEU A 555 12.15 14.69 18.10
N CYS A 556 13.19 14.37 17.34
CA CYS A 556 14.57 14.74 17.67
C CYS A 556 15.08 15.94 16.84
N GLU A 557 14.61 16.11 15.60
CA GLU A 557 15.16 17.06 14.63
C GLU A 557 14.30 18.30 14.42
N CYS A 558 12.96 18.19 14.54
CA CYS A 558 12.09 19.33 14.25
C CYS A 558 12.16 20.38 15.36
N PRO A 559 12.22 21.68 15.04
CA PRO A 559 12.10 22.75 16.02
C PRO A 559 10.73 22.81 16.70
N VAL A 560 10.69 23.43 17.88
CA VAL A 560 9.46 23.73 18.65
C VAL A 560 9.08 25.19 18.42
N ASP A 561 7.79 25.49 18.22
CA ASP A 561 7.23 26.83 18.02
C ASP A 561 7.84 27.63 16.84
N ALA A 562 8.53 26.94 15.93
CA ALA A 562 9.14 27.50 14.74
C ALA A 562 9.12 26.46 13.60
N GLY A 563 9.18 26.93 12.36
CA GLY A 563 9.11 26.08 11.17
C GLY A 563 7.76 26.13 10.47
N PHE A 564 7.65 25.41 9.35
CA PHE A 564 6.46 25.40 8.52
C PHE A 564 5.42 24.36 8.98
N GLU A 565 4.16 24.64 8.67
CA GLU A 565 3.14 23.59 8.59
C GLU A 565 3.46 22.61 7.44
N VAL A 566 2.90 21.41 7.49
CA VAL A 566 3.29 20.31 6.59
C VAL A 566 2.24 20.08 5.52
N ALA A 567 2.66 20.16 4.25
CA ALA A 567 1.82 19.81 3.11
C ALA A 567 1.88 18.30 2.81
N ASP A 568 0.89 17.78 2.09
CA ASP A 568 0.93 16.40 1.56
C ASP A 568 2.12 16.21 0.60
N PHE A 569 2.46 17.27 -0.11
CA PHE A 569 3.68 17.39 -0.91
C PHE A 569 4.94 17.09 -0.07
N ASP A 570 5.08 17.74 1.09
CA ASP A 570 6.24 17.57 1.97
C ASP A 570 6.29 16.17 2.58
N LEU A 571 5.13 15.67 3.04
CA LEU A 571 5.01 14.36 3.66
C LEU A 571 5.39 13.23 2.70
N SER A 572 4.97 13.31 1.44
CA SER A 572 5.33 12.33 0.42
C SER A 572 6.84 12.26 0.18
N ASN A 573 7.51 13.42 0.13
CA ASN A 573 8.97 13.52 -0.01
C ASN A 573 9.72 13.00 1.23
N LEU A 574 9.25 13.35 2.45
CA LEU A 574 9.80 12.78 3.69
C LEU A 574 9.69 11.25 3.73
N MET A 575 8.56 10.69 3.28
CA MET A 575 8.41 9.24 3.20
C MET A 575 9.32 8.60 2.15
N ALA A 576 9.53 9.27 1.01
CA ALA A 576 10.48 8.82 -0.01
C ALA A 576 11.91 8.75 0.54
N LEU A 577 12.36 9.79 1.25
CA LEU A 577 13.67 9.82 1.93
C LEU A 577 13.80 8.71 3.00
N ALA A 578 12.76 8.53 3.83
CA ALA A 578 12.76 7.47 4.84
C ALA A 578 12.87 6.06 4.21
N MET A 579 12.17 5.83 3.10
CA MET A 579 12.27 4.57 2.35
C MET A 579 13.61 4.41 1.64
N MET A 580 14.20 5.50 1.13
CA MET A 580 15.55 5.46 0.55
C MET A 580 16.61 5.03 1.56
N ILE A 581 16.57 5.59 2.77
CA ILE A 581 17.47 5.18 3.88
C ILE A 581 17.27 3.69 4.18
N HIS A 582 16.02 3.23 4.24
CA HIS A 582 15.69 1.81 4.45
C HIS A 582 16.27 0.91 3.34
N HIS A 583 16.12 1.29 2.07
CA HIS A 583 16.61 0.51 0.94
C HIS A 583 18.14 0.47 0.88
N LEU A 584 18.82 1.61 1.00
CA LEU A 584 20.29 1.68 0.93
C LEU A 584 20.96 0.87 2.04
N GLY A 585 20.46 0.98 3.27
CA GLY A 585 20.93 0.16 4.39
C GLY A 585 20.66 -1.34 4.17
N GLY A 586 19.50 -1.67 3.60
CA GLY A 586 19.15 -3.02 3.19
C GLY A 586 20.08 -3.60 2.11
N TYR A 587 20.48 -2.80 1.12
CA TYR A 587 21.44 -3.21 0.08
C TYR A 587 22.82 -3.47 0.67
N SER A 588 23.28 -2.59 1.58
CA SER A 588 24.56 -2.75 2.26
C SER A 588 24.60 -4.06 3.06
N ASP A 589 23.56 -4.34 3.85
CA ASP A 589 23.45 -5.60 4.60
C ASP A 589 23.32 -6.82 3.66
N ALA A 590 22.54 -6.72 2.58
CA ALA A 590 22.36 -7.82 1.64
C ALA A 590 23.65 -8.19 0.90
N ILE A 591 24.48 -7.21 0.52
CA ILE A 591 25.84 -7.47 -0.02
C ILE A 591 26.74 -8.06 1.06
N ARG A 592 26.71 -7.51 2.28
CA ARG A 592 27.52 -7.99 3.41
C ARG A 592 27.24 -9.46 3.73
N TYR A 593 25.98 -9.87 3.67
CA TYR A 593 25.51 -11.23 3.92
C TYR A 593 25.38 -12.08 2.65
N GLU A 594 26.04 -11.70 1.54
CA GLU A 594 26.12 -12.48 0.30
C GLU A 594 24.74 -12.81 -0.35
N GLY A 595 23.69 -12.08 0.01
CA GLY A 595 22.39 -12.16 -0.66
C GLY A 595 22.45 -11.57 -2.06
N MET A 596 23.11 -10.40 -2.18
CA MET A 596 23.35 -9.69 -3.43
C MET A 596 24.80 -9.83 -3.90
N ARG A 597 25.01 -9.71 -5.22
CA ARG A 597 26.34 -9.61 -5.79
C ARG A 597 27.03 -8.34 -5.27
N PRO A 598 28.32 -8.38 -4.90
CA PRO A 598 29.05 -7.21 -4.44
C PRO A 598 29.49 -6.33 -5.63
N GLU A 599 28.50 -5.85 -6.39
CA GLU A 599 28.67 -4.97 -7.54
C GLU A 599 27.52 -3.97 -7.56
N ILE A 600 27.85 -2.68 -7.58
CA ILE A 600 26.89 -1.57 -7.70
C ILE A 600 27.37 -0.62 -8.78
N ARG A 601 26.44 0.06 -9.46
CA ARG A 601 26.73 1.11 -10.43
C ARG A 601 26.15 2.43 -9.96
N ILE A 602 26.95 3.48 -9.93
CA ILE A 602 26.47 4.85 -9.77
C ILE A 602 26.36 5.46 -11.15
N SER A 603 25.14 5.75 -11.60
CA SER A 603 24.91 6.37 -12.91
C SER A 603 25.56 7.77 -12.98
N PRO A 604 25.77 8.32 -14.19
CA PRO A 604 26.30 9.67 -14.33
C PRO A 604 25.51 10.76 -13.61
N ALA A 605 24.19 10.60 -13.50
CA ALA A 605 23.30 11.50 -12.75
C ALA A 605 23.16 11.14 -11.27
N GLY A 606 23.95 10.19 -10.76
CA GLY A 606 24.07 9.88 -9.34
C GLY A 606 23.08 8.85 -8.80
N GLU A 607 22.25 8.20 -9.63
CA GLU A 607 21.42 7.10 -9.14
C GLU A 607 22.27 5.87 -8.76
N VAL A 608 21.95 5.26 -7.61
CA VAL A 608 22.48 3.96 -7.18
C VAL A 608 21.72 2.84 -7.86
N GLN A 609 22.40 2.07 -8.70
CA GLN A 609 21.86 0.93 -9.43
C GLN A 609 22.48 -0.37 -8.91
N ILE A 610 21.62 -1.36 -8.69
CA ILE A 610 21.96 -2.64 -8.09
C ILE A 610 21.47 -3.78 -8.97
N ASP A 611 22.07 -4.95 -8.80
CA ASP A 611 21.53 -6.20 -9.34
C ASP A 611 20.26 -6.59 -8.56
N VAL A 612 19.12 -6.60 -9.24
CA VAL A 612 17.81 -6.88 -8.64
C VAL A 612 17.49 -8.38 -8.58
N SER A 613 18.36 -9.27 -9.06
CA SER A 613 18.06 -10.72 -9.12
C SER A 613 17.79 -11.32 -7.74
N PHE A 614 18.40 -10.78 -6.68
CA PHE A 614 18.10 -11.18 -5.30
C PHE A 614 16.67 -10.82 -4.89
N PHE A 615 16.17 -9.67 -5.33
CA PHE A 615 14.82 -9.24 -5.02
C PHE A 615 13.79 -10.07 -5.81
N ASP A 616 13.99 -10.18 -7.12
CA ASP A 616 13.07 -10.89 -8.01
C ASP A 616 12.99 -12.38 -7.69
N ALA A 617 14.12 -13.03 -7.38
CA ALA A 617 14.15 -14.46 -7.13
C ALA A 617 13.81 -14.86 -5.69
N ILE A 618 13.94 -13.95 -4.69
CA ILE A 618 13.81 -14.31 -3.28
C ILE A 618 12.94 -13.32 -2.49
N VAL A 619 13.29 -12.04 -2.45
CA VAL A 619 12.61 -11.08 -1.55
C VAL A 619 11.14 -10.89 -1.93
N THR A 620 10.85 -10.68 -3.21
CA THR A 620 9.49 -10.46 -3.72
C THR A 620 8.63 -11.71 -3.52
N PRO A 621 9.05 -12.92 -3.92
CA PRO A 621 8.27 -14.15 -3.67
C PRO A 621 7.99 -14.44 -2.18
N VAL A 622 8.94 -14.17 -1.29
CA VAL A 622 8.71 -14.28 0.18
C VAL A 622 7.60 -13.32 0.63
N GLY A 623 7.63 -12.08 0.14
CA GLY A 623 6.59 -11.09 0.43
C GLY A 623 5.21 -11.47 -0.14
N GLU A 624 5.17 -11.97 -1.38
CA GLU A 624 3.94 -12.43 -2.04
C GLU A 624 3.29 -13.62 -1.33
N SER A 625 4.09 -14.61 -0.92
CA SER A 625 3.60 -15.75 -0.12
C SER A 625 2.93 -15.28 1.17
N PHE A 626 3.56 -14.36 1.90
CA PHE A 626 3.00 -13.87 3.17
C PHE A 626 1.68 -13.10 3.00
N VAL A 627 1.61 -12.24 1.99
CA VAL A 627 0.38 -11.48 1.73
C VAL A 627 -0.72 -12.39 1.21
N SER A 628 -0.39 -13.39 0.38
CA SER A 628 -1.34 -14.40 -0.10
C SER A 628 -1.94 -15.21 1.04
N ASP A 629 -1.10 -15.72 1.95
CA ASP A 629 -1.56 -16.45 3.14
C ASP A 629 -2.49 -15.59 4.02
N ARG A 630 -2.23 -14.28 4.08
CA ARG A 630 -3.09 -13.34 4.80
C ARG A 630 -4.41 -13.11 4.09
N ILE A 631 -4.42 -12.96 2.76
CA ILE A 631 -5.64 -12.86 1.97
C ILE A 631 -6.50 -14.12 2.19
N ASP A 632 -5.90 -15.29 2.07
CA ASP A 632 -6.62 -16.56 2.23
C ASP A 632 -7.14 -16.75 3.66
N ARG A 633 -6.40 -16.29 4.67
CA ARG A 633 -6.91 -16.23 6.06
C ARG A 633 -8.08 -15.27 6.19
N SER A 634 -7.97 -14.04 5.69
CA SER A 634 -9.06 -13.06 5.74
C SER A 634 -10.32 -13.55 5.02
N ARG A 635 -10.18 -14.38 3.98
CA ARG A 635 -11.31 -15.06 3.33
C ARG A 635 -11.97 -16.09 4.26
N ARG A 636 -11.18 -16.95 4.90
CA ARG A 636 -11.69 -17.97 5.84
C ARG A 636 -12.41 -17.35 7.04
N ASP A 637 -11.85 -16.26 7.56
CA ASP A 637 -12.31 -15.63 8.80
C ASP A 637 -13.36 -14.53 8.54
N TYR A 638 -13.83 -14.37 7.29
CA TYR A 638 -14.76 -13.29 6.91
C TYR A 638 -16.04 -13.28 7.76
N SER A 639 -16.60 -14.45 8.08
CA SER A 639 -17.82 -14.54 8.88
C SER A 639 -17.64 -14.03 10.31
N GLU A 640 -16.42 -14.09 10.85
CA GLU A 640 -16.13 -13.54 12.18
C GLU A 640 -16.28 -12.02 12.20
N LEU A 641 -16.01 -11.34 11.06
CA LEU A 641 -16.13 -9.89 10.93
C LEU A 641 -17.59 -9.38 10.92
N LEU A 642 -18.57 -10.27 10.82
CA LEU A 642 -20.00 -9.94 10.80
C LEU A 642 -20.60 -9.84 12.19
N HIS A 643 -19.84 -10.25 13.21
CA HIS A 643 -20.28 -10.29 14.60
C HIS A 643 -19.26 -9.61 15.50
N ASP A 644 -19.71 -9.16 16.68
CA ASP A 644 -18.80 -8.66 17.69
C ASP A 644 -17.84 -9.77 18.14
N PRO A 645 -16.57 -9.43 18.42
CA PRO A 645 -15.61 -10.40 18.90
C PRO A 645 -16.07 -11.00 20.25
N GLU A 646 -15.95 -12.32 20.39
CA GLU A 646 -16.25 -13.00 21.66
C GLU A 646 -15.28 -12.53 22.76
N LEU A 647 -15.85 -12.09 23.89
CA LEU A 647 -15.06 -11.69 25.05
C LEU A 647 -14.42 -12.91 25.71
N VAL A 648 -13.08 -12.96 25.71
CA VAL A 648 -12.31 -13.97 26.44
C VAL A 648 -12.35 -13.63 27.92
N THR A 649 -12.78 -14.59 28.76
CA THR A 649 -12.81 -14.37 30.23
C THR A 649 -11.40 -14.28 30.81
N GLU A 650 -11.23 -13.62 31.96
CA GLU A 650 -9.91 -13.54 32.63
C GLU A 650 -9.35 -14.93 32.93
N GLU A 651 -10.20 -15.88 33.32
CA GLU A 651 -9.80 -17.27 33.60
C GLU A 651 -9.28 -17.98 32.34
N GLN A 652 -9.95 -17.80 31.20
CA GLN A 652 -9.50 -18.34 29.92
C GLN A 652 -8.18 -17.71 29.46
N ALA A 653 -7.98 -16.40 29.68
CA ALA A 653 -6.74 -15.72 29.34
C ALA A 653 -5.56 -16.18 30.22
N ASN A 654 -5.80 -16.36 31.52
CA ASN A 654 -4.78 -16.81 32.47
C ASN A 654 -4.37 -18.27 32.22
N ASN A 655 -5.32 -19.17 31.95
CA ASN A 655 -5.03 -20.57 31.63
C ASN A 655 -4.24 -20.74 30.31
N ARG A 656 -4.24 -19.73 29.43
CA ARG A 656 -3.52 -19.73 28.15
C ARG A 656 -2.09 -19.19 28.25
N THR A 657 -1.68 -18.60 29.38
CA THR A 657 -0.39 -17.90 29.49
C THR A 657 0.51 -18.57 30.52
N ASP A 658 1.71 -19.00 30.11
CA ASP A 658 2.69 -19.65 31.02
C ASP A 658 3.15 -18.67 32.11
N GLU A 659 3.08 -19.08 33.38
CA GLU A 659 3.47 -18.24 34.52
C GLU A 659 4.92 -17.74 34.43
N ARG A 660 5.82 -18.54 33.83
CA ARG A 660 7.22 -18.14 33.61
C ARG A 660 7.32 -16.97 32.64
N PHE A 661 6.45 -16.94 31.63
CA PHE A 661 6.37 -15.80 30.71
C PHE A 661 5.83 -14.56 31.42
N VAL A 662 4.77 -14.69 32.23
CA VAL A 662 4.19 -13.56 32.96
C VAL A 662 5.25 -12.91 33.89
N ALA A 663 6.02 -13.72 34.61
CA ALA A 663 7.11 -13.24 35.45
C ALA A 663 8.23 -12.58 34.64
N ALA A 664 8.62 -13.19 33.50
CA ALA A 664 9.62 -12.63 32.60
C ALA A 664 9.18 -11.29 31.99
N TRP A 665 7.91 -11.18 31.56
CA TRP A 665 7.32 -9.94 31.05
C TRP A 665 7.38 -8.84 32.09
N GLN A 666 6.95 -9.12 33.33
CA GLN A 666 6.98 -8.11 34.40
C GLN A 666 8.39 -7.63 34.71
N ALA A 667 9.37 -8.53 34.73
CA ALA A 667 10.77 -8.16 34.89
C ALA A 667 11.27 -7.26 33.73
N GLU A 668 10.98 -7.65 32.49
CA GLU A 668 11.47 -6.94 31.29
C GLU A 668 10.81 -5.59 31.06
N MET A 669 9.48 -5.52 31.21
CA MET A 669 8.68 -4.32 30.92
C MET A 669 8.51 -3.41 32.13
N GLY A 670 8.80 -3.89 33.35
CA GLY A 670 8.59 -3.14 34.60
C GLY A 670 7.12 -3.00 35.01
N ILE A 671 6.21 -3.68 34.32
CA ILE A 671 4.76 -3.67 34.56
C ILE A 671 4.17 -5.06 34.29
N SER A 672 3.17 -5.47 35.08
CA SER A 672 2.51 -6.76 34.87
C SER A 672 1.73 -6.78 33.54
N LEU A 673 1.58 -7.96 32.94
CA LEU A 673 0.82 -8.10 31.69
C LEU A 673 -0.65 -7.66 31.84
N LYS A 674 -1.23 -7.94 33.03
CA LYS A 674 -2.58 -7.50 33.39
C LYS A 674 -2.68 -5.98 33.41
N ASP A 675 -1.81 -5.32 34.17
CA ASP A 675 -1.83 -3.86 34.32
C ASP A 675 -1.57 -3.15 32.98
N PHE A 676 -0.67 -3.69 32.16
CA PHE A 676 -0.43 -3.18 30.81
C PHE A 676 -1.70 -3.22 29.96
N ARG A 677 -2.41 -4.35 29.97
CA ARG A 677 -3.68 -4.52 29.23
C ARG A 677 -4.74 -3.55 29.74
N THR A 678 -4.92 -3.46 31.06
CA THR A 678 -5.89 -2.54 31.68
C THR A 678 -5.60 -1.08 31.32
N ALA A 679 -4.33 -0.67 31.34
CA ALA A 679 -3.93 0.69 30.95
C ALA A 679 -4.27 0.98 29.48
N LEU A 680 -3.96 0.04 28.57
CA LEU A 680 -4.28 0.18 27.15
C LEU A 680 -5.80 0.27 26.91
N GLU A 681 -6.58 -0.60 27.54
CA GLU A 681 -8.04 -0.57 27.46
C GLU A 681 -8.63 0.74 28.01
N ALA A 682 -8.04 1.30 29.08
CA ALA A 682 -8.43 2.62 29.58
C ALA A 682 -8.19 3.72 28.53
N LEU A 683 -7.07 3.70 27.80
CA LEU A 683 -6.81 4.65 26.73
C LEU A 683 -7.76 4.50 25.54
N GLU A 684 -8.03 3.26 25.11
CA GLU A 684 -9.01 2.97 24.06
C GLU A 684 -10.40 3.49 24.48
N ASN A 685 -10.82 3.23 25.72
CA ASN A 685 -12.10 3.71 26.25
C ASN A 685 -12.18 5.25 26.34
N ARG A 686 -11.08 5.92 26.69
CA ARG A 686 -11.01 7.39 26.72
C ARG A 686 -11.28 7.97 25.35
N LEU A 687 -10.56 7.50 24.35
CA LEU A 687 -10.64 8.03 22.99
C LEU A 687 -11.88 7.54 22.22
N PHE A 688 -12.42 6.38 22.59
CA PHE A 688 -13.74 5.93 22.14
C PHE A 688 -14.83 6.93 22.57
N LYS A 689 -14.81 7.37 23.84
CA LYS A 689 -15.78 8.35 24.36
C LYS A 689 -15.69 9.72 23.67
N THR A 690 -14.52 10.13 23.22
CA THR A 690 -14.33 11.39 22.48
C THR A 690 -14.50 11.23 20.96
N GLY A 691 -14.62 9.99 20.47
CA GLY A 691 -14.70 9.67 19.04
C GLY A 691 -13.44 10.10 18.29
N GLN A 692 -12.25 9.99 18.88
CA GLN A 692 -10.97 10.40 18.27
C GLN A 692 -10.03 9.20 18.13
N ALA A 693 -9.25 9.11 17.05
CA ALA A 693 -8.26 8.04 16.89
C ALA A 693 -6.95 8.28 17.65
N TRP A 694 -6.63 9.53 17.94
CA TRP A 694 -5.43 9.96 18.66
C TRP A 694 -5.68 11.32 19.33
N GLU A 695 -4.86 11.67 20.32
CA GLU A 695 -4.88 12.99 20.97
C GLU A 695 -3.47 13.44 21.38
N ILE A 696 -3.31 14.75 21.62
CA ILE A 696 -2.13 15.35 22.25
C ILE A 696 -2.60 16.05 23.52
N LEU A 697 -2.03 15.67 24.66
CA LEU A 697 -2.40 16.17 25.99
C LEU A 697 -1.19 16.25 26.92
N PRO A 698 -1.24 17.04 28.02
CA PRO A 698 -0.18 17.07 29.01
C PRO A 698 0.08 15.68 29.61
N ARG A 699 1.35 15.28 29.75
CA ARG A 699 1.71 13.96 30.31
C ARG A 699 1.11 13.74 31.71
N SER A 700 1.04 14.77 32.54
CA SER A 700 0.44 14.71 33.87
C SER A 700 -1.07 14.48 33.84
N GLU A 701 -1.77 14.96 32.81
CA GLU A 701 -3.19 14.64 32.61
C GLU A 701 -3.38 13.17 32.24
N LEU A 702 -2.55 12.66 31.32
CA LEU A 702 -2.57 11.25 30.93
C LEU A 702 -2.30 10.34 32.15
N LEU A 703 -1.29 10.67 32.95
CA LEU A 703 -0.93 9.92 34.15
C LEU A 703 -2.08 9.92 35.17
N ARG A 704 -2.69 11.08 35.42
CA ARG A 704 -3.83 11.19 36.34
C ARG A 704 -5.00 10.32 35.88
N TYR A 705 -5.31 10.33 34.58
CA TYR A 705 -6.39 9.51 34.02
C TYR A 705 -6.10 8.00 34.17
N LEU A 706 -4.87 7.57 33.85
CA LEU A 706 -4.49 6.16 33.98
C LEU A 706 -4.45 5.68 35.43
N ALA A 707 -4.04 6.54 36.36
CA ALA A 707 -4.00 6.23 37.80
C ALA A 707 -5.40 5.95 38.40
N GLU A 708 -6.48 6.39 37.75
CA GLU A 708 -7.86 6.04 38.14
C GLU A 708 -8.21 4.58 37.79
N HIS A 709 -7.42 3.93 36.92
CA HIS A 709 -7.69 2.59 36.37
C HIS A 709 -6.61 1.56 36.74
N VAL A 710 -5.38 1.99 36.98
CA VAL A 710 -4.24 1.11 37.26
C VAL A 710 -3.17 1.79 38.13
N ASP A 711 -2.71 1.12 39.19
CA ASP A 711 -1.68 1.65 40.09
C ASP A 711 -0.32 1.84 39.38
N SER A 712 -0.05 1.00 38.37
CA SER A 712 1.18 0.97 37.58
C SER A 712 1.21 1.98 36.42
N ALA A 713 0.45 3.08 36.50
CA ALA A 713 0.28 4.04 35.39
C ALA A 713 1.60 4.66 34.88
N GLU A 714 2.50 5.05 35.79
CA GLU A 714 3.80 5.64 35.43
C GLU A 714 4.73 4.61 34.77
N GLN A 715 4.69 3.36 35.26
CA GLN A 715 5.44 2.24 34.68
C GLN A 715 4.93 1.91 33.28
N PHE A 716 3.60 1.93 33.08
CA PHE A 716 3.00 1.75 31.76
C PHE A 716 3.54 2.80 30.78
N ILE A 717 3.36 4.09 31.09
CA ILE A 717 3.84 5.17 30.21
C ILE A 717 5.34 5.03 29.96
N SER A 718 6.16 4.88 31.01
CA SER A 718 7.62 4.77 30.89
C SER A 718 8.08 3.57 30.06
N SER A 719 7.33 2.45 30.08
CA SER A 719 7.67 1.25 29.30
C SER A 719 7.53 1.45 27.79
N VAL A 720 6.63 2.34 27.35
CA VAL A 720 6.28 2.57 25.93
C VAL A 720 6.44 4.03 25.47
N GLU A 721 7.09 4.87 26.27
CA GLU A 721 7.37 6.27 25.93
C GLU A 721 8.65 6.38 25.08
N LEU A 722 8.55 7.11 23.97
CA LEU A 722 9.67 7.58 23.17
C LEU A 722 9.97 9.03 23.57
N ARG A 723 11.24 9.27 23.90
CA ARG A 723 11.72 10.57 24.38
C ARG A 723 12.51 11.29 23.29
N PRO A 724 12.40 12.63 23.21
CA PRO A 724 13.21 13.41 22.31
C PRO A 724 14.68 13.31 22.73
N ARG A 725 15.55 13.35 21.73
CA ARG A 725 17.01 13.34 21.87
C ARG A 725 17.55 14.58 21.17
N ASP A 726 18.73 15.02 21.59
CA ASP A 726 19.45 16.11 20.93
C ASP A 726 19.99 15.61 19.58
N GLY A 727 19.12 15.50 18.57
CA GLY A 727 19.44 14.88 17.27
C GLY A 727 19.12 13.38 17.19
N TRP A 728 18.58 12.97 16.05
CA TRP A 728 18.11 11.60 15.79
C TRP A 728 19.26 10.59 15.76
N LYS A 729 20.46 11.03 15.37
CA LYS A 729 21.69 10.23 15.31
C LYS A 729 22.41 10.11 16.65
N ASN A 730 22.01 10.87 17.67
CA ASN A 730 22.61 10.81 19.00
C ASN A 730 21.98 9.68 19.83
N ILE A 731 22.77 8.63 20.09
CA ILE A 731 22.30 7.40 20.74
C ILE A 731 22.81 7.33 22.20
N PRO A 732 21.93 7.47 23.20
CA PRO A 732 22.35 7.35 24.59
C PRO A 732 22.56 5.88 24.99
N PRO A 733 23.52 5.56 25.88
CA PRO A 733 23.60 4.23 26.50
C PRO A 733 22.28 3.86 27.22
N PRO A 734 21.86 2.59 27.24
CA PRO A 734 22.52 1.39 26.70
C PRO A 734 22.13 1.07 25.24
N TYR A 735 21.61 2.05 24.50
CA TYR A 735 21.25 1.87 23.09
C TYR A 735 22.50 1.86 22.20
N THR A 736 22.36 1.26 21.01
CA THR A 736 23.40 1.20 19.98
C THR A 736 22.85 1.80 18.69
N ASP A 737 23.73 2.09 17.73
CA ASP A 737 23.30 2.65 16.44
C ASP A 737 22.27 1.76 15.72
N GLN A 738 22.34 0.44 15.92
CA GLN A 738 21.36 -0.51 15.37
C GLN A 738 19.93 -0.26 15.85
N ASP A 739 19.75 0.37 17.02
CA ASP A 739 18.45 0.69 17.58
C ASP A 739 17.77 1.87 16.88
N ARG A 740 18.48 2.68 16.08
CA ARG A 740 17.86 3.73 15.23
C ARG A 740 17.76 3.37 13.74
N GLN A 741 18.58 2.44 13.25
CA GLN A 741 18.73 2.17 11.81
C GLN A 741 17.45 1.60 11.17
N PRO A 742 16.70 2.35 10.36
CA PRO A 742 15.33 1.99 9.99
C PRO A 742 15.21 0.67 9.18
N TRP A 743 16.26 0.22 8.49
CA TRP A 743 16.28 -1.07 7.78
C TRP A 743 16.35 -2.31 8.69
N ARG A 744 16.47 -2.12 10.01
CA ARG A 744 16.42 -3.18 11.02
C ARG A 744 15.05 -3.18 11.71
N PHE A 745 14.48 -4.37 11.90
CA PHE A 745 13.32 -4.56 12.76
C PHE A 745 13.72 -4.77 14.23
N ARG A 746 12.73 -4.71 15.13
CA ARG A 746 12.90 -4.99 16.57
C ARG A 746 13.85 -4.02 17.29
N ARG A 747 13.87 -2.78 16.80
CA ARG A 747 14.66 -1.65 17.31
C ARG A 747 14.11 -1.08 18.62
N ARG A 748 14.99 -0.84 19.59
CA ARG A 748 14.59 -0.30 20.91
C ARG A 748 14.23 1.18 20.92
N LEU A 749 14.67 1.94 19.92
CA LEU A 749 14.33 3.36 19.72
C LEU A 749 13.32 3.55 18.59
N SER A 750 12.42 2.57 18.39
CA SER A 750 11.36 2.67 17.39
C SER A 750 10.01 2.98 18.01
N VAL A 751 9.18 3.75 17.29
CA VAL A 751 7.76 4.00 17.61
C VAL A 751 6.97 2.69 17.72
N VAL A 752 7.41 1.61 17.06
CA VAL A 752 6.80 0.27 17.20
C VAL A 752 6.93 -0.31 18.61
N GLN A 753 7.98 0.04 19.34
CA GLN A 753 8.16 -0.37 20.74
C GLN A 753 7.75 0.74 21.71
N ARG A 754 7.82 1.99 21.26
CA ARG A 754 7.60 3.19 22.07
C ARG A 754 6.58 4.13 21.43
N PRO A 755 5.30 3.72 21.34
CA PRO A 755 4.24 4.47 20.64
C PRO A 755 3.75 5.75 21.34
N ILE A 756 4.07 5.99 22.62
CA ILE A 756 3.72 7.26 23.28
C ILE A 756 4.85 8.26 23.04
N LEU A 757 4.59 9.36 22.34
CA LEU A 757 5.65 10.31 21.97
C LEU A 757 5.61 11.53 22.86
N ARG A 758 6.64 11.74 23.68
CA ARG A 758 6.78 12.97 24.45
C ARG A 758 7.35 14.07 23.58
N LEU A 759 6.61 15.16 23.39
CA LEU A 759 6.92 16.14 22.35
C LEU A 759 8.19 16.95 22.65
N GLU A 760 8.53 17.13 23.93
CA GLU A 760 9.70 17.89 24.36
C GLU A 760 10.47 17.20 25.52
N PRO A 761 11.73 17.62 25.80
CA PRO A 761 12.53 16.99 26.85
C PRO A 761 11.94 17.10 28.27
N SER A 762 11.14 18.13 28.53
CA SER A 762 10.48 18.34 29.82
C SER A 762 9.64 17.14 30.22
N ALA A 763 9.72 16.72 31.49
CA ALA A 763 8.90 15.64 32.02
C ALA A 763 7.40 15.95 31.99
N GLU A 764 7.03 17.23 32.03
CA GLU A 764 5.63 17.69 31.97
C GLU A 764 5.14 18.00 30.55
N SER A 765 5.98 17.77 29.52
CA SER A 765 5.62 18.05 28.14
C SER A 765 4.40 17.26 27.67
N ASP A 766 3.67 17.83 26.72
CA ASP A 766 2.61 17.14 26.00
C ASP A 766 3.11 15.80 25.43
N VAL A 767 2.21 14.82 25.41
CA VAL A 767 2.43 13.51 24.81
C VAL A 767 1.41 13.26 23.71
N LEU A 768 1.86 12.69 22.59
CA LEU A 768 0.97 12.09 21.59
C LEU A 768 0.57 10.69 22.05
N VAL A 769 -0.73 10.43 22.06
CA VAL A 769 -1.31 9.11 22.36
C VAL A 769 -2.20 8.68 21.18
N ALA A 770 -1.91 7.51 20.63
CA ALA A 770 -2.73 6.88 19.59
C ALA A 770 -2.98 5.42 19.98
N PRO A 771 -4.12 5.09 20.62
CA PRO A 771 -4.39 3.75 21.17
C PRO A 771 -4.26 2.63 20.13
N GLY A 772 -4.70 2.86 18.89
CA GLY A 772 -4.52 1.91 17.80
C GLY A 772 -3.04 1.57 17.56
N MET A 773 -2.14 2.56 17.57
CA MET A 773 -0.70 2.35 17.44
C MET A 773 -0.10 1.66 18.67
N ILE A 774 -0.62 1.95 19.87
CA ILE A 774 -0.21 1.26 21.11
C ILE A 774 -0.65 -0.21 21.10
N ARG A 775 -1.85 -0.51 20.60
CA ARG A 775 -2.36 -1.87 20.42
C ARG A 775 -1.52 -2.66 19.43
N ASP A 776 -1.13 -2.05 18.31
CA ASP A 776 -0.21 -2.66 17.34
C ASP A 776 1.15 -2.96 17.97
N ALA A 777 1.71 -1.99 18.71
CA ALA A 777 2.95 -2.12 19.44
C ALA A 777 2.88 -3.26 20.47
N PHE A 778 1.80 -3.33 21.25
CA PHE A 778 1.56 -4.38 22.23
C PHE A 778 1.49 -5.76 21.57
N ARG A 779 0.72 -5.91 20.48
CA ARG A 779 0.61 -7.17 19.74
C ARG A 779 1.97 -7.65 19.23
N VAL A 780 2.78 -6.76 18.67
CA VAL A 780 4.11 -7.08 18.16
C VAL A 780 5.06 -7.44 19.31
N GLN A 781 5.07 -6.68 20.40
CA GLN A 781 5.93 -6.94 21.56
C GLN A 781 5.56 -8.24 22.25
N LEU A 782 4.29 -8.47 22.53
CA LEU A 782 3.77 -9.69 23.14
C LEU A 782 4.17 -10.91 22.30
N HIS A 783 3.90 -10.89 20.99
CA HIS A 783 4.29 -11.98 20.09
C HIS A 783 5.80 -12.22 20.10
N ASN A 784 6.61 -11.17 19.97
CA ASN A 784 8.07 -11.32 19.89
C ASN A 784 8.69 -11.81 21.20
N PHE A 785 8.21 -11.35 22.36
CA PHE A 785 8.70 -11.83 23.65
C PHE A 785 8.21 -13.25 23.95
N TYR A 786 6.93 -13.52 23.68
CA TYR A 786 6.33 -14.83 23.92
C TYR A 786 7.05 -15.92 23.14
N HIS A 787 7.28 -15.72 21.84
CA HIS A 787 7.97 -16.67 20.95
C HIS A 787 9.50 -16.50 20.92
N GLY A 788 10.10 -15.77 21.86
CA GLY A 788 11.57 -15.66 21.96
C GLY A 788 12.28 -15.06 20.74
N GLN A 789 11.62 -14.19 19.98
CA GLN A 789 12.09 -13.66 18.69
C GLN A 789 13.07 -12.47 18.81
N TYR A 790 13.30 -11.96 20.02
CA TYR A 790 14.32 -10.93 20.25
C TYR A 790 15.72 -11.55 20.34
N ASP A 791 16.70 -10.82 19.80
CA ASP A 791 18.11 -11.14 20.01
C ASP A 791 18.47 -10.95 21.49
N LEU A 792 19.33 -11.82 22.02
CA LEU A 792 19.76 -11.75 23.43
C LEU A 792 20.40 -10.40 23.78
N SER A 793 21.01 -9.69 22.84
CA SER A 793 21.55 -8.34 23.09
C SER A 793 20.48 -7.29 23.35
N SER A 794 19.25 -7.54 22.91
CA SER A 794 18.12 -6.61 23.01
C SER A 794 17.24 -6.85 24.23
N ILE A 795 17.49 -7.92 24.99
CA ILE A 795 16.76 -8.27 26.22
C ILE A 795 17.54 -7.76 27.43
N ALA A 796 16.90 -7.03 28.33
CA ALA A 796 17.55 -6.45 29.50
C ALA A 796 17.71 -7.46 30.64
N THR A 797 16.67 -8.23 30.94
CA THR A 797 16.56 -9.02 32.17
C THR A 797 17.02 -10.47 32.03
N LYS A 798 17.37 -11.11 33.16
CA LYS A 798 17.79 -12.51 33.18
C LYS A 798 16.61 -13.45 33.00
N GLU A 799 15.47 -13.06 33.54
CA GLU A 799 14.18 -13.75 33.51
C GLU A 799 13.71 -13.90 32.06
N MET A 800 13.71 -12.81 31.28
CA MET A 800 13.32 -12.86 29.87
C MET A 800 14.34 -13.61 28.99
N ARG A 801 15.64 -13.56 29.32
CA ARG A 801 16.65 -14.41 28.65
C ARG A 801 16.39 -15.90 28.90
N SER A 802 16.08 -16.26 30.14
CA SER A 802 15.72 -17.63 30.52
C SER A 802 14.44 -18.10 29.83
N TRP A 803 13.40 -17.25 29.79
CA TRP A 803 12.16 -17.53 29.04
C TRP A 803 12.44 -17.77 27.56
N ARG A 804 13.18 -16.87 26.91
CA ARG A 804 13.56 -16.99 25.50
C ARG A 804 14.26 -18.32 25.22
N ASP A 805 15.24 -18.69 26.03
CA ASP A 805 15.97 -19.94 25.83
C ASP A 805 15.08 -21.17 26.06
N HIS A 806 14.15 -21.09 27.02
CA HIS A 806 13.15 -22.13 27.24
C HIS A 806 12.18 -22.29 26.06
N ILE A 807 11.55 -21.21 25.61
CA ILE A 807 10.51 -21.28 24.58
C ILE A 807 11.07 -21.67 23.22
N VAL A 808 12.26 -21.17 22.85
CA VAL A 808 12.93 -21.57 21.61
C VAL A 808 13.28 -23.07 21.62
N ALA A 809 13.73 -23.60 22.76
CA ALA A 809 13.99 -25.03 22.88
C ALA A 809 12.71 -25.88 22.85
N LYS A 810 11.64 -25.37 23.47
CA LYS A 810 10.32 -26.02 23.47
C LYS A 810 9.71 -26.09 22.06
N GLU A 811 9.64 -24.97 21.35
CA GLU A 811 9.08 -24.89 19.99
C GLU A 811 9.88 -25.75 19.00
N ALA A 812 11.22 -25.77 19.12
CA ALA A 812 12.05 -26.66 18.32
C ALA A 812 11.70 -28.15 18.56
N ALA A 813 11.56 -28.56 19.82
CA ALA A 813 11.19 -29.92 20.18
C ALA A 813 9.76 -30.28 19.70
N GLU A 814 8.79 -29.38 19.86
CA GLU A 814 7.42 -29.57 19.37
C GLU A 814 7.37 -29.69 17.86
N PHE A 815 8.16 -28.91 17.13
CA PHE A 815 8.25 -29.03 15.67
C PHE A 815 8.86 -30.37 15.24
N GLU A 816 9.96 -30.80 15.86
CA GLU A 816 10.54 -32.13 15.63
C GLU A 816 9.52 -33.25 15.89
N GLU A 817 8.71 -33.12 16.95
CA GLU A 817 7.65 -34.09 17.28
C GLU A 817 6.53 -34.13 16.22
N ARG A 818 6.11 -32.95 15.72
CA ARG A 818 5.16 -32.87 14.59
C ARG A 818 5.72 -33.57 13.35
N VAL A 819 6.99 -33.36 13.01
CA VAL A 819 7.64 -34.03 11.87
C VAL A 819 7.67 -35.55 12.07
N VAL A 820 8.03 -36.04 13.28
CA VAL A 820 7.99 -37.48 13.60
C VAL A 820 6.60 -38.05 13.46
N ALA A 821 5.57 -37.37 13.97
CA ALA A 821 4.18 -37.81 13.88
C ALA A 821 3.74 -37.90 12.41
N ARG A 822 4.00 -36.85 11.62
CA ARG A 822 3.65 -36.81 10.20
C ARG A 822 4.33 -37.91 9.39
N LEU A 823 5.61 -38.18 9.63
CA LEU A 823 6.32 -39.27 8.95
C LEU A 823 5.73 -40.64 9.29
N LYS A 824 5.31 -40.86 10.54
CA LYS A 824 4.62 -42.09 10.94
C LYS A 824 3.27 -42.28 10.26
N GLU A 825 2.49 -41.20 10.11
CA GLU A 825 1.24 -41.22 9.34
C GLU A 825 1.49 -41.60 7.87
N LEU A 826 2.62 -41.19 7.31
CA LEU A 826 3.05 -41.51 5.93
C LEU A 826 3.71 -42.90 5.81
N GLY A 827 3.68 -43.72 6.85
CA GLY A 827 4.19 -45.11 6.83
C GLY A 827 5.67 -45.27 7.15
N TRP A 828 6.36 -44.23 7.61
CA TRP A 828 7.76 -44.29 8.04
C TRP A 828 7.90 -44.60 9.53
N GLN A 829 9.06 -45.11 9.93
CA GLN A 829 9.48 -45.11 11.33
C GLN A 829 10.35 -43.87 11.58
N ALA A 830 10.15 -43.17 12.70
CA ALA A 830 10.88 -41.95 12.98
C ALA A 830 11.13 -41.76 14.48
N LYS A 831 12.29 -41.18 14.82
CA LYS A 831 12.74 -40.89 16.20
C LYS A 831 13.39 -39.52 16.28
N ARG A 832 13.01 -38.75 17.31
CA ARG A 832 13.57 -37.44 17.64
C ARG A 832 14.89 -37.54 18.41
N GLY A 833 15.80 -36.59 18.18
CA GLY A 833 17.01 -36.36 18.98
C GLY A 833 17.94 -37.58 19.04
N ALA A 834 18.19 -38.22 17.90
CA ALA A 834 19.02 -39.42 17.86
C ALA A 834 20.51 -39.08 17.99
N LYS A 835 21.19 -39.66 18.98
CA LYS A 835 22.62 -39.43 19.22
C LYS A 835 23.49 -40.34 18.34
N PHE A 836 24.48 -39.77 17.66
CA PHE A 836 25.44 -40.57 16.88
C PHE A 836 26.16 -41.62 17.72
N SER A 837 26.58 -41.29 18.94
CA SER A 837 27.27 -42.25 19.83
C SER A 837 26.43 -43.49 20.16
N HIS A 838 25.10 -43.34 20.21
CA HIS A 838 24.17 -44.45 20.42
C HIS A 838 24.02 -45.29 19.15
N VAL A 839 23.87 -44.66 17.98
CA VAL A 839 23.75 -45.38 16.71
C VAL A 839 25.04 -46.15 16.38
N LEU A 840 26.19 -45.53 16.64
CA LEU A 840 27.51 -46.10 16.33
C LEU A 840 28.03 -47.08 17.40
N GLY A 841 27.40 -47.13 18.58
CA GLY A 841 27.84 -47.98 19.70
C GLY A 841 29.21 -47.61 20.28
N ARG A 842 29.73 -46.40 20.00
CA ARG A 842 31.03 -45.91 20.48
C ARG A 842 31.03 -44.41 20.75
N LYS A 843 31.92 -43.95 21.64
CA LYS A 843 32.19 -42.51 21.79
C LYS A 843 33.01 -42.01 20.59
N LEU A 844 32.66 -40.82 20.11
CA LEU A 844 33.41 -40.10 19.09
C LEU A 844 34.38 -39.12 19.77
N SER A 845 35.50 -38.84 19.12
CA SER A 845 36.51 -37.88 19.60
C SER A 845 36.01 -36.42 19.54
N GLU A 846 35.10 -36.14 18.61
CA GLU A 846 34.41 -34.86 18.46
C GLU A 846 32.91 -35.12 18.53
N ASP A 847 32.16 -34.26 19.22
CA ASP A 847 30.70 -34.37 19.32
C ASP A 847 30.06 -33.76 18.07
N PRO A 848 29.47 -34.57 17.17
CA PRO A 848 28.83 -34.05 15.97
C PRO A 848 27.47 -33.38 16.26
N GLY A 849 26.99 -33.44 17.50
CA GLY A 849 25.64 -33.08 17.89
C GLY A 849 24.62 -34.18 17.60
N ASP A 850 23.38 -33.90 17.95
CA ASP A 850 22.26 -34.83 17.76
C ASP A 850 21.69 -34.73 16.33
N ILE A 851 20.98 -35.78 15.90
CA ILE A 851 20.14 -35.78 14.70
C ILE A 851 18.74 -35.36 15.14
N ASP A 852 18.26 -34.20 14.68
CA ASP A 852 16.96 -33.63 15.07
C ASP A 852 15.85 -34.68 14.88
N VAL A 853 15.71 -35.25 13.68
CA VAL A 853 14.84 -36.40 13.40
C VAL A 853 15.56 -37.45 12.53
N LEU A 854 15.65 -38.67 13.03
CA LEU A 854 16.09 -39.85 12.29
C LEU A 854 14.87 -40.64 11.82
N ALA A 855 14.65 -40.73 10.51
CA ALA A 855 13.55 -41.47 9.91
C ALA A 855 14.05 -42.62 9.04
N TRP A 856 13.32 -43.73 8.99
CA TRP A 856 13.67 -44.88 8.15
C TRP A 856 12.43 -45.64 7.67
N HIS A 857 12.56 -46.25 6.50
CA HIS A 857 11.51 -47.05 5.88
C HIS A 857 11.95 -48.50 5.69
N SER A 858 10.99 -49.41 5.56
CA SER A 858 11.24 -50.86 5.44
C SER A 858 11.98 -51.25 4.15
N ASP A 859 11.98 -50.38 3.14
CA ASP A 859 12.72 -50.54 1.87
C ASP A 859 14.22 -50.17 1.94
N GLY A 860 14.70 -49.86 3.14
CA GLY A 860 16.10 -49.54 3.42
C GLY A 860 16.44 -48.04 3.33
N ARG A 861 15.51 -47.14 3.02
CA ARG A 861 15.79 -45.70 3.08
C ARG A 861 15.94 -45.22 4.52
N VAL A 862 16.98 -44.43 4.79
CA VAL A 862 17.25 -43.79 6.09
C VAL A 862 17.51 -42.31 5.86
N MET A 863 16.79 -41.44 6.55
CA MET A 863 16.83 -39.99 6.39
C MET A 863 17.24 -39.31 7.69
N LEU A 864 18.26 -38.47 7.62
CA LEU A 864 18.62 -37.54 8.68
C LEU A 864 17.98 -36.19 8.34
N LEU A 865 16.98 -35.81 9.13
CA LEU A 865 16.25 -34.56 8.92
C LEU A 865 16.74 -33.54 9.94
N GLU A 866 17.16 -32.37 9.46
CA GLU A 866 17.38 -31.19 10.29
C GLU A 866 16.09 -30.37 10.33
N CYS A 867 15.51 -30.18 11.51
CA CYS A 867 14.26 -29.46 11.66
C CYS A 867 14.55 -28.04 12.14
N LYS A 868 14.03 -27.03 11.43
CA LYS A 868 14.18 -25.63 11.80
C LYS A 868 12.86 -24.88 11.70
N ASP A 869 12.37 -24.44 12.85
CA ASP A 869 11.33 -23.43 12.93
C ASP A 869 12.01 -22.05 12.97
N LEU A 870 12.00 -21.36 11.84
CA LEU A 870 12.70 -20.09 11.68
C LEU A 870 11.71 -18.94 11.71
N GLN A 871 12.10 -17.86 12.38
CA GLN A 871 11.37 -16.61 12.35
C GLN A 871 11.17 -16.14 10.90
N PHE A 872 9.98 -15.61 10.60
CA PHE A 872 9.72 -14.95 9.32
C PHE A 872 10.60 -13.71 9.13
N ALA A 873 11.42 -13.72 8.08
CA ALA A 873 12.27 -12.59 7.71
C ALA A 873 11.49 -11.57 6.86
N LYS A 874 11.44 -10.32 7.32
CA LYS A 874 10.58 -9.27 6.76
C LYS A 874 11.34 -8.24 5.92
N THR A 875 12.66 -8.10 6.10
CA THR A 875 13.51 -7.22 5.25
C THR A 875 14.51 -8.00 4.43
N SER A 876 15.02 -7.37 3.37
CA SER A 876 16.16 -7.88 2.60
C SER A 876 17.37 -8.19 3.50
N SER A 877 17.66 -7.36 4.52
CA SER A 877 18.71 -7.62 5.52
C SER A 877 18.48 -8.91 6.30
N GLU A 878 17.26 -9.12 6.80
CA GLU A 878 16.92 -10.34 7.56
C GLU A 878 16.96 -11.59 6.68
N ILE A 879 16.42 -11.49 5.46
CA ILE A 879 16.42 -12.57 4.45
C ILE A 879 17.87 -12.95 4.11
N ALA A 880 18.73 -11.98 3.78
CA ALA A 880 20.13 -12.22 3.48
C ALA A 880 20.88 -12.82 4.67
N LYS A 881 20.66 -12.29 5.90
CA LYS A 881 21.26 -12.83 7.13
C LYS A 881 20.82 -14.27 7.43
N GLN A 882 19.58 -14.63 7.11
CA GLN A 882 19.11 -16.01 7.24
C GLN A 882 19.79 -16.92 6.22
N LEU A 883 19.80 -16.56 4.94
CA LEU A 883 20.47 -17.31 3.88
C LEU A 883 21.97 -17.51 4.17
N TYR A 884 22.63 -16.50 4.71
CA TYR A 884 24.05 -16.56 5.10
C TYR A 884 24.36 -17.67 6.13
N LYS A 885 23.36 -18.11 6.91
CA LYS A 885 23.51 -19.21 7.88
C LYS A 885 23.38 -20.61 7.25
N PHE A 886 22.97 -20.71 5.98
CA PHE A 886 22.67 -21.97 5.28
C PHE A 886 23.41 -22.09 3.94
N ARG A 887 24.69 -21.70 3.88
CA ARG A 887 25.51 -21.75 2.65
C ARG A 887 26.29 -23.06 2.51
N GLY A 888 26.43 -23.84 3.58
CA GLY A 888 27.27 -25.04 3.61
C GLY A 888 28.76 -24.71 3.74
N LYS A 889 29.11 -23.48 4.16
CA LYS A 889 30.48 -22.96 4.22
C LYS A 889 30.92 -22.69 5.66
N ALA A 890 32.23 -22.53 5.84
CA ALA A 890 32.77 -21.99 7.09
C ALA A 890 32.56 -20.46 7.16
N ASP A 891 32.31 -19.95 8.37
CA ASP A 891 32.34 -18.52 8.66
C ASP A 891 33.78 -17.97 8.59
N GLU A 892 33.93 -16.66 8.72
CA GLU A 892 35.24 -15.99 8.70
C GLU A 892 36.19 -16.47 9.82
N LYS A 893 35.68 -17.17 10.85
CA LYS A 893 36.43 -17.77 11.95
C LYS A 893 36.68 -19.27 11.74
N GLY A 894 36.40 -19.81 10.54
CA GLY A 894 36.59 -21.21 10.19
C GLY A 894 35.51 -22.16 10.74
N ARG A 895 34.43 -21.66 11.35
CA ARG A 895 33.38 -22.49 11.95
C ARG A 895 32.31 -22.81 10.91
N PRO A 896 31.88 -24.07 10.74
CA PRO A 896 30.83 -24.40 9.78
C PRO A 896 29.51 -23.72 10.14
N ASP A 897 28.81 -23.21 9.13
CA ASP A 897 27.44 -22.72 9.26
C ASP A 897 26.44 -23.86 9.53
N LEU A 898 25.14 -23.53 9.65
CA LEU A 898 24.13 -24.53 10.07
C LEU A 898 24.01 -25.67 9.05
N LEU A 899 24.04 -25.35 7.76
CA LEU A 899 24.03 -26.36 6.71
C LEU A 899 25.34 -27.17 6.72
N GLY A 900 26.50 -26.53 6.85
CA GLY A 900 27.79 -27.22 6.91
C GLY A 900 27.89 -28.20 8.08
N LYS A 901 27.30 -27.88 9.24
CA LYS A 901 27.19 -28.82 10.37
C LYS A 901 26.32 -30.03 10.03
N HIS A 902 25.21 -29.83 9.32
CA HIS A 902 24.34 -30.92 8.89
C HIS A 902 25.01 -31.81 7.83
N LEU A 903 25.70 -31.21 6.86
CA LEU A 903 26.47 -31.96 5.84
C LEU A 903 27.59 -32.81 6.46
N LYS A 904 28.31 -32.28 7.46
CA LYS A 904 29.28 -33.08 8.22
C LYS A 904 28.64 -34.27 8.94
N ARG A 905 27.44 -34.09 9.53
CA ARG A 905 26.67 -35.19 10.12
C ARG A 905 26.25 -36.22 9.06
N MET A 906 25.88 -35.77 7.86
CA MET A 906 25.55 -36.64 6.73
C MET A 906 26.75 -37.47 6.26
N GLU A 907 27.92 -36.85 6.08
CA GLU A 907 29.17 -37.55 5.74
C GLU A 907 29.54 -38.59 6.80
N LEU A 908 29.43 -38.22 8.08
CA LEU A 908 29.66 -39.13 9.20
C LEU A 908 28.70 -40.32 9.17
N ALA A 909 27.42 -40.09 8.86
CA ALA A 909 26.41 -41.13 8.77
C ALA A 909 26.67 -42.08 7.57
N GLN A 910 27.01 -41.52 6.41
CA GLN A 910 27.37 -42.29 5.21
C GLN A 910 28.62 -43.16 5.43
N GLY A 911 29.67 -42.59 6.04
CA GLY A 911 30.90 -43.32 6.38
C GLY A 911 30.69 -44.43 7.43
N ASN A 912 29.54 -44.47 8.10
CA ASN A 912 29.19 -45.48 9.10
C ASN A 912 27.85 -46.17 8.79
N ALA A 913 27.45 -46.29 7.52
CA ALA A 913 26.16 -46.84 7.12
C ALA A 913 25.86 -48.24 7.71
N VAL A 914 26.87 -49.12 7.82
CA VAL A 914 26.75 -50.46 8.42
C VAL A 914 26.29 -50.41 9.88
N ALA A 915 26.71 -49.40 10.64
CA ALA A 915 26.28 -49.20 12.02
C ALA A 915 24.79 -48.81 12.06
N PHE A 916 24.35 -47.93 11.16
CA PHE A 916 22.94 -47.57 11.02
C PHE A 916 22.07 -48.77 10.60
N GLN A 917 22.54 -49.59 9.65
CA GLN A 917 21.88 -50.82 9.24
C GLN A 917 21.66 -51.77 10.42
N SER A 918 22.71 -51.98 11.21
CA SER A 918 22.67 -52.84 12.40
C SER A 918 21.76 -52.29 13.48
N HIS A 919 21.84 -50.97 13.76
CA HIS A 919 21.05 -50.29 14.78
C HIS A 919 19.56 -50.28 14.43
N LEU A 920 19.21 -50.00 13.18
CA LEU A 920 17.83 -49.90 12.68
C LEU A 920 17.25 -51.25 12.24
N LYS A 921 18.05 -52.33 12.25
CA LYS A 921 17.67 -53.70 11.85
C LYS A 921 17.13 -53.78 10.41
N LEU A 922 17.77 -53.06 9.49
CA LEU A 922 17.41 -53.04 8.07
C LEU A 922 18.25 -54.02 7.25
N ARG A 923 17.68 -54.56 6.17
CA ARG A 923 18.40 -55.48 5.27
C ARG A 923 19.50 -54.78 4.47
N ASP A 924 19.23 -53.56 4.04
CA ASP A 924 20.14 -52.66 3.33
C ASP A 924 19.80 -51.22 3.75
N VAL A 925 20.76 -50.30 3.61
CA VAL A 925 20.57 -48.89 3.98
C VAL A 925 21.01 -47.93 2.88
N ARG A 926 20.11 -47.01 2.55
CA ARG A 926 20.36 -45.87 1.66
C ARG A 926 20.20 -44.59 2.47
N MET A 927 21.33 -43.95 2.78
CA MET A 927 21.37 -42.74 3.60
C MET A 927 21.03 -41.51 2.77
N GLY A 928 20.09 -40.71 3.24
CA GLY A 928 19.72 -39.40 2.69
C GLY A 928 19.56 -38.36 3.80
N GLY A 929 19.45 -37.09 3.41
CA GLY A 929 19.29 -35.98 4.34
C GLY A 929 18.38 -34.92 3.77
N ALA A 930 17.71 -34.17 4.65
CA ALA A 930 16.91 -33.02 4.26
C ALA A 930 16.88 -31.96 5.36
N LEU A 931 16.75 -30.70 4.96
CA LEU A 931 16.31 -29.63 5.86
C LEU A 931 14.79 -29.53 5.79
N VAL A 932 14.13 -29.57 6.95
CA VAL A 932 12.67 -29.46 7.07
C VAL A 932 12.34 -28.17 7.83
N PHE A 933 11.60 -27.27 7.19
CA PHE A 933 11.18 -26.00 7.77
C PHE A 933 9.71 -26.01 8.17
N ALA A 934 9.36 -25.35 9.28
CA ALA A 934 7.98 -25.29 9.76
C ALA A 934 7.05 -24.52 8.80
N HIS A 935 7.60 -23.51 8.12
CA HIS A 935 6.89 -22.60 7.23
C HIS A 935 7.73 -22.29 5.99
N THR A 936 7.14 -21.59 5.03
CA THR A 936 7.87 -21.03 3.89
C THR A 936 8.97 -20.08 4.38
N VAL A 937 10.21 -20.32 3.94
CA VAL A 937 11.41 -19.57 4.35
C VAL A 937 12.18 -19.10 3.12
N PRO A 938 13.10 -18.12 3.25
CA PRO A 938 13.94 -17.67 2.14
C PRO A 938 14.65 -18.79 1.38
N MET A 939 15.08 -19.85 2.09
CA MET A 939 15.77 -21.00 1.50
C MET A 939 14.90 -21.74 0.49
N SER A 940 13.57 -21.72 0.62
CA SER A 940 12.65 -22.34 -0.34
C SER A 940 12.73 -21.71 -1.73
N PHE A 941 13.04 -20.41 -1.79
CA PHE A 941 13.21 -19.66 -3.05
C PHE A 941 14.67 -19.62 -3.53
N ALA A 942 15.62 -19.92 -2.65
CA ALA A 942 17.03 -20.11 -2.98
C ALA A 942 17.38 -21.57 -3.30
N ALA A 943 16.40 -22.39 -3.70
CA ALA A 943 16.55 -23.83 -3.87
C ALA A 943 17.64 -24.21 -4.87
N GLU A 944 17.86 -23.45 -5.95
CA GLU A 944 18.98 -23.72 -6.87
C GLU A 944 20.35 -23.55 -6.20
N ARG A 945 20.49 -22.64 -5.21
CA ARG A 945 21.77 -22.43 -4.52
C ARG A 945 22.05 -23.51 -3.47
N ILE A 946 21.01 -24.02 -2.82
CA ILE A 946 21.14 -24.90 -1.63
C ILE A 946 20.75 -26.36 -1.97
N GLY A 947 19.71 -26.54 -2.78
CA GLY A 947 19.09 -27.81 -3.15
C GLY A 947 20.02 -28.78 -3.90
N HIS A 948 21.08 -28.29 -4.54
CA HIS A 948 22.12 -29.15 -5.10
C HIS A 948 22.91 -29.92 -4.04
N THR A 949 22.92 -29.44 -2.80
CA THR A 949 23.70 -30.03 -1.71
C THR A 949 22.84 -30.89 -0.79
N ILE A 950 21.56 -30.53 -0.61
CA ILE A 950 20.62 -31.25 0.25
C ILE A 950 19.16 -30.97 -0.15
N THR A 951 18.27 -31.94 0.07
CA THR A 951 16.83 -31.74 -0.13
C THR A 951 16.28 -30.71 0.86
N LEU A 952 15.47 -29.77 0.37
CA LEU A 952 14.76 -28.78 1.18
C LEU A 952 13.27 -29.09 1.16
N LEU A 953 12.64 -29.11 2.33
CA LEU A 953 11.22 -29.38 2.48
C LEU A 953 10.60 -28.38 3.46
N THR A 954 9.38 -27.95 3.19
CA THR A 954 8.49 -27.43 4.24
C THR A 954 7.72 -28.57 4.88
N TYR A 955 7.12 -28.34 6.05
CA TYR A 955 6.30 -29.33 6.75
C TYR A 955 5.19 -29.89 5.84
N ASP A 956 4.52 -29.04 5.08
CA ASP A 956 3.42 -29.45 4.19
C ASP A 956 3.91 -30.28 2.99
N GLN A 957 5.19 -30.14 2.61
CA GLN A 957 5.80 -30.92 1.52
C GLN A 957 6.21 -32.33 1.95
N LEU A 958 6.15 -32.67 3.24
CA LEU A 958 6.47 -34.01 3.72
C LEU A 958 5.58 -35.08 3.07
N GLU A 959 4.30 -34.78 2.84
CA GLU A 959 3.38 -35.73 2.20
C GLU A 959 3.78 -36.03 0.75
N ILE A 960 4.19 -35.02 -0.01
CA ILE A 960 4.63 -35.20 -1.39
C ILE A 960 5.96 -35.97 -1.44
N ALA A 961 6.88 -35.67 -0.51
CA ALA A 961 8.21 -36.27 -0.51
C ALA A 961 8.26 -37.69 0.08
N PHE A 962 7.38 -38.01 1.03
CA PHE A 962 7.40 -39.24 1.80
C PHE A 962 6.14 -40.11 1.67
N GLY A 963 5.08 -39.58 1.03
CA GLY A 963 3.86 -40.31 0.77
C GLY A 963 4.07 -41.50 -0.16
N VAL A 964 3.29 -42.55 0.06
CA VAL A 964 3.25 -43.70 -0.84
C VAL A 964 2.39 -43.29 -2.03
N HIS A 965 2.99 -43.06 -3.20
CA HIS A 965 2.21 -42.97 -4.43
C HIS A 965 1.53 -44.32 -4.66
N SER A 966 0.24 -44.41 -4.35
CA SER A 966 -0.67 -45.26 -5.11
C SER A 966 -0.56 -44.77 -6.55
N SER A 967 0.16 -45.51 -7.40
CA SER A 967 0.08 -45.29 -8.85
C SER A 967 -1.41 -45.39 -9.26
N PRO A 968 -1.86 -44.61 -10.26
CA PRO A 968 -3.25 -44.63 -10.72
C PRO A 968 -3.73 -46.01 -11.13
#